data_AF-A0A941R827-F1
#
_entry.id   AF-A0A941R827-F1
#
_cell.length_a   1.000
_cell.length_b   1.000
_cell.length_c   1.000
_cell.angle_alpha   90.00
_cell.angle_beta   90.00
_cell.angle_gamma   90.00
#
_symmetry.space_group_name_H-M   'P 1'
#
loop_
_entity.id
_entity.type
_entity.pdbx_description
1 polymer ?
#
loop_
_entity_poly.entity_id
_entity_poly.type
_entity_poly.pdbx_seq_one_letter_code
_entity_poly.pdbx_strand_id
1 'polypeptide(L)'
;MPHANVDRDQLLATLAPLCPGIEADILQDFTTRMDQDYFAAFPPKLLASHVTLAALLTPDHPCEIRFTKLDRTRWTITIVAYDYFSEFATICGLLSAFGLNIEEGRIFTSAESEPARSGRSSTPYGTRPRPQGRPGLTRKKIVDVFTVTLTEGDPFTAEDQKRLAEQLSRMIVLLDRNEFDEARQQVNRQLIEHLGKQRSSFSGLLHTVHITFDNSQSPADTIMDIRSDDTPAFLYAFANALAMRNVYISKAQFAIEEGKLHDRFYVRNRFGQKLLDPADQEQLRLTAVLIKQFTHALTWAPDPAKALESFDQFLDLILEGSRQAGKKQAWDFINDKKTFPLLARLLGASDFLWEDFLRRQHVNLLPLLKDYHDAPLIKPQALLRKELNRVIAKAKTAEARKEALNRFKDQELFRIDMKHIVEPGTNLPDFSLAISELAEVIVERSLIDCQAKLTKLYGSPRLANKKPCPFAILGAGKFGGRELGYASDIEVLFVYGGPGRTSGKEGVENSEYFERLAQEFLQWIEAKQEGIFHIDVRLRPHGGKGSLANAFDEVCKYYSVDGLAAPFERQALIKLRHIAGDAALGKKVEAHRDSFVYSGAPWDLATAIDLRRQQVKQLVEPGQINLKHSHGGIVTLEYAIQYLQVMHGHRVPSLRTPNTLRALAALIEASLIPRATGENLRKSYLFIRMLIDGLRMVRGNTKDLVLPPPESDEFIFLARRVGYQTEDWQAGAKHLLSDIEQHMTQNREFFEKMFGKV
;
A
#
# COMPACT_ATOMS: atom_id res chain seq x y z
N MET A 1 33.66 6.86 38.89
CA MET A 1 34.10 5.90 39.93
C MET A 1 34.84 4.78 39.21
N PRO A 2 36.08 4.42 39.59
CA PRO A 2 36.78 3.31 38.94
C PRO A 2 36.08 2.00 39.31
N HIS A 3 35.68 1.21 38.31
CA HIS A 3 35.01 -0.08 38.49
C HIS A 3 35.94 -1.02 39.28
N ALA A 4 35.56 -1.36 40.52
CA ALA A 4 36.23 -2.40 41.29
C ALA A 4 36.13 -3.71 40.50
N ASN A 5 37.27 -4.29 40.12
CA ASN A 5 37.35 -5.56 39.44
C ASN A 5 36.76 -6.63 40.37
N VAL A 6 35.54 -7.09 40.10
CA VAL A 6 34.89 -8.09 40.96
C VAL A 6 35.59 -9.42 40.70
N ASP A 7 36.17 -9.99 41.74
CA ASP A 7 36.82 -11.29 41.68
C ASP A 7 35.80 -12.37 41.27
N ARG A 8 36.02 -13.02 40.13
CA ARG A 8 35.10 -14.02 39.57
C ARG A 8 34.95 -15.21 40.51
N ASP A 9 36.00 -15.55 41.27
CA ASP A 9 35.97 -16.63 42.25
C ASP A 9 35.10 -16.25 43.47
N GLN A 10 35.13 -14.98 43.88
CA GLN A 10 34.27 -14.45 44.94
C GLN A 10 32.79 -14.39 44.51
N LEU A 11 32.53 -14.06 43.24
CA LEU A 11 31.19 -14.12 42.62
C LEU A 11 30.65 -15.54 42.62
N LEU A 12 31.45 -16.52 42.19
CA LEU A 12 31.10 -17.94 42.21
C LEU A 12 30.79 -18.44 43.63
N ALA A 13 31.63 -18.09 44.61
CA ALA A 13 31.40 -18.42 46.02
C ALA A 13 30.11 -17.80 46.58
N THR A 14 29.71 -16.63 46.09
CA THR A 14 28.46 -15.95 46.50
C THR A 14 27.22 -16.54 45.84
N LEU A 15 27.32 -16.98 44.56
CA LEU A 15 26.19 -17.49 43.79
C LEU A 15 25.94 -18.98 44.01
N ALA A 16 26.97 -19.80 44.22
CA ALA A 16 26.82 -21.25 44.38
C ALA A 16 25.81 -21.66 45.48
N PRO A 17 25.78 -21.03 46.68
CA PRO A 17 24.77 -21.34 47.69
C PRO A 17 23.34 -20.94 47.31
N LEU A 18 23.18 -20.00 46.37
CA LEU A 18 21.88 -19.47 45.92
C LEU A 18 21.31 -20.23 44.72
N CYS A 19 22.08 -21.12 44.09
CA CYS A 19 21.68 -21.93 42.94
C CYS A 19 21.67 -23.44 43.26
N PRO A 20 20.84 -23.92 44.21
CA PRO A 20 20.81 -25.33 44.56
C PRO A 20 20.38 -26.19 43.37
N GLY A 21 21.16 -27.21 43.04
CA GLY A 21 20.84 -28.15 41.95
C GLY A 21 21.30 -27.73 40.55
N ILE A 22 21.98 -26.59 40.40
CA ILE A 22 22.62 -26.21 39.13
C ILE A 22 24.03 -26.84 39.07
N GLU A 23 24.37 -27.49 37.96
CA GLU A 23 25.70 -28.05 37.75
C GLU A 23 26.78 -26.94 37.77
N ALA A 24 27.93 -27.24 38.39
CA ALA A 24 29.00 -26.25 38.59
C ALA A 24 29.58 -25.71 37.28
N ASP A 25 29.56 -26.51 36.21
CA ASP A 25 30.01 -26.11 34.87
C ASP A 25 29.11 -25.03 34.25
N ILE A 26 27.78 -25.10 34.45
CA ILE A 26 26.82 -24.09 34.01
C ILE A 26 27.04 -22.77 34.75
N LEU A 27 27.23 -22.84 36.06
CA LEU A 27 27.48 -21.66 36.87
C LEU A 27 28.82 -21.00 36.48
N GLN A 28 29.85 -21.80 36.20
CA GLN A 28 31.15 -21.32 35.76
C GLN A 28 31.11 -20.73 34.34
N ASP A 29 30.42 -21.37 33.39
CA ASP A 29 30.22 -20.84 32.03
C ASP A 29 29.52 -19.47 32.07
N PHE A 30 28.42 -19.37 32.81
CA PHE A 30 27.64 -18.15 32.93
C PHE A 30 28.45 -17.01 33.57
N THR A 31 29.14 -17.30 34.68
CA THR A 31 29.99 -16.32 35.37
C THR A 31 31.23 -15.95 34.57
N THR A 32 31.70 -16.78 33.65
CA THR A 32 32.86 -16.44 32.81
C THR A 32 32.45 -15.56 31.63
N ARG A 33 31.27 -15.82 31.04
CA ARG A 33 30.87 -15.22 29.75
C ARG A 33 30.07 -13.94 29.87
N MET A 34 29.42 -13.68 31.00
CA MET A 34 28.68 -12.43 31.21
C MET A 34 29.63 -11.26 31.55
N ASP A 35 29.30 -10.08 31.04
CA ASP A 35 30.08 -8.86 31.25
C ASP A 35 30.11 -8.42 32.72
N GLN A 36 31.14 -7.68 33.13
CA GLN A 36 31.26 -7.19 34.52
C GLN A 36 30.12 -6.23 34.90
N ASP A 37 29.67 -5.40 33.96
CA ASP A 37 28.56 -4.47 34.17
C ASP A 37 27.26 -5.22 34.51
N TYR A 38 27.09 -6.44 34.01
CA TYR A 38 25.94 -7.28 34.33
C TYR A 38 25.91 -7.66 35.82
N PHE A 39 27.06 -8.06 36.39
CA PHE A 39 27.16 -8.40 37.81
C PHE A 39 27.04 -7.17 38.72
N ALA A 40 27.46 -6.00 38.24
CA ALA A 40 27.24 -4.75 38.95
C ALA A 40 25.76 -4.28 38.89
N ALA A 41 25.04 -4.66 37.84
CA ALA A 41 23.66 -4.23 37.62
C ALA A 41 22.64 -4.98 38.49
N PHE A 42 22.91 -6.23 38.89
CA PHE A 42 21.92 -7.07 39.58
C PHE A 42 22.41 -7.61 40.92
N PRO A 43 21.56 -7.64 41.96
CA PRO A 43 21.91 -8.23 43.25
C PRO A 43 22.05 -9.76 43.15
N PRO A 44 22.81 -10.41 44.06
CA PRO A 44 23.10 -11.85 44.01
C PRO A 44 21.87 -12.76 43.89
N LYS A 45 20.75 -12.43 44.53
CA LYS A 45 19.50 -13.21 44.43
C LYS A 45 18.89 -13.20 43.02
N LEU A 46 18.93 -12.05 42.33
CA LEU A 46 18.45 -11.95 40.95
C LEU A 46 19.41 -12.64 39.98
N LEU A 47 20.73 -12.49 40.20
CA LEU A 47 21.75 -13.22 39.44
C LEU A 47 21.54 -14.74 39.52
N ALA A 48 21.31 -15.28 40.71
CA ALA A 48 21.01 -16.69 40.90
C ALA A 48 19.74 -17.13 40.14
N SER A 49 18.70 -16.30 40.18
CA SER A 49 17.47 -16.50 39.41
C SER A 49 17.73 -16.55 37.90
N HIS A 50 18.56 -15.66 37.36
CA HIS A 50 18.92 -15.64 35.94
C HIS A 50 19.72 -16.88 35.53
N VAL A 51 20.65 -17.33 36.38
CA VAL A 51 21.40 -18.59 36.16
C VAL A 51 20.45 -19.79 36.13
N THR A 52 19.48 -19.86 37.04
CA THR A 52 18.47 -20.93 37.04
C THR A 52 17.67 -20.96 35.75
N LEU A 53 17.22 -19.80 35.25
CA LEU A 53 16.54 -19.72 33.95
C LEU A 53 17.46 -20.14 32.79
N ALA A 54 18.73 -19.69 32.81
CA ALA A 54 19.71 -20.05 31.79
C ALA A 54 20.05 -21.56 31.75
N ALA A 55 19.87 -22.26 32.87
CA ALA A 55 20.08 -23.70 32.98
C ALA A 55 18.91 -24.53 32.42
N LEU A 56 17.72 -23.94 32.28
CA LEU A 56 16.55 -24.60 31.68
C LEU A 56 16.57 -24.59 30.15
N LEU A 57 17.45 -23.78 29.54
CA LEU A 57 17.53 -23.65 28.10
C LEU A 57 18.05 -24.93 27.44
N THR A 58 17.30 -25.43 26.46
CA THR A 58 17.68 -26.57 25.61
C THR A 58 17.43 -26.22 24.14
N PRO A 59 17.98 -26.96 23.16
CA PRO A 59 17.69 -26.71 21.75
C PRO A 59 16.18 -26.71 21.42
N ASP A 60 15.39 -27.53 22.10
CA ASP A 60 13.93 -27.60 21.92
C ASP A 60 13.18 -26.59 22.81
N HIS A 61 13.87 -25.92 23.73
CA HIS A 61 13.34 -24.91 24.63
C HIS A 61 14.28 -23.70 24.70
N PRO A 62 14.27 -22.83 23.67
CA PRO A 62 15.32 -21.85 23.44
C PRO A 62 15.14 -20.54 24.24
N CYS A 63 14.05 -20.39 24.99
CA CYS A 63 13.70 -19.17 25.72
C CYS A 63 12.92 -19.48 26.99
N GLU A 64 13.21 -18.72 28.04
CA GLU A 64 12.53 -18.71 29.33
C GLU A 64 12.13 -17.30 29.72
N ILE A 65 10.97 -17.17 30.37
CA ILE A 65 10.43 -15.88 30.79
C ILE A 65 9.92 -15.96 32.23
N ARG A 66 10.20 -14.91 33.01
CA ARG A 66 9.74 -14.78 34.39
C ARG A 66 9.08 -13.44 34.60
N PHE A 67 7.90 -13.47 35.22
CA PHE A 67 7.12 -12.31 35.59
C PHE A 67 7.20 -12.08 37.09
N THR A 68 7.60 -10.87 37.51
CA THR A 68 7.62 -10.46 38.92
C THR A 68 6.81 -9.19 39.07
N LYS A 69 5.78 -9.22 39.91
CA LYS A 69 4.96 -8.04 40.16
C LYS A 69 5.73 -7.04 41.05
N LEU A 70 5.87 -5.80 40.59
CA LEU A 70 6.50 -4.73 41.38
C LEU A 70 5.45 -3.99 42.21
N ASP A 71 4.36 -3.55 41.57
CA ASP A 71 3.25 -2.85 42.23
C ASP A 71 1.92 -3.10 41.50
N ARG A 72 0.92 -2.20 41.64
CA ARG A 72 -0.40 -2.37 41.04
C ARG A 72 -0.37 -2.34 39.51
N THR A 73 0.53 -1.58 38.90
CA THR A 73 0.56 -1.32 37.45
C THR A 73 1.87 -1.76 36.81
N ARG A 74 2.93 -2.00 37.60
CA ARG A 74 4.27 -2.35 37.12
C ARG A 74 4.66 -3.80 37.33
N TRP A 75 5.37 -4.33 36.34
CA TRP A 75 5.92 -5.68 36.31
C TRP A 75 7.39 -5.64 35.89
N THR A 76 8.19 -6.53 36.48
CA THR A 76 9.49 -6.90 35.95
C THR A 76 9.34 -8.15 35.11
N ILE A 77 9.81 -8.10 33.87
CA ILE A 77 9.86 -9.21 32.93
C ILE A 77 11.32 -9.56 32.70
N THR A 78 11.72 -10.76 33.09
CA THR A 78 13.06 -11.30 32.84
C THR A 78 12.97 -12.34 31.74
N ILE A 79 13.67 -12.12 30.64
CA ILE A 79 13.77 -13.02 29.50
C ILE A 79 15.20 -13.56 29.42
N VAL A 80 15.33 -14.88 29.37
CA VAL A 80 16.62 -15.55 29.18
C VAL A 80 16.47 -16.47 27.98
N ALA A 81 17.25 -16.24 26.93
CA ALA A 81 17.15 -16.99 25.69
C ALA A 81 18.52 -17.21 25.05
N TYR A 82 18.60 -18.05 24.03
CA TYR A 82 19.75 -18.02 23.13
C TYR A 82 19.77 -16.72 22.31
N ASP A 83 20.97 -16.22 22.07
CA ASP A 83 21.24 -15.07 21.20
C ASP A 83 21.00 -15.46 19.73
N TYR A 84 19.96 -14.87 19.14
CA TYR A 84 19.62 -15.00 17.73
C TYR A 84 19.59 -13.63 17.09
N PHE A 85 19.85 -13.56 15.79
CA PHE A 85 19.73 -12.27 15.10
C PHE A 85 18.30 -11.72 15.18
N SER A 86 18.16 -10.43 15.53
CA SER A 86 16.87 -9.71 15.62
C SER A 86 15.94 -10.13 16.76
N GLU A 87 16.44 -10.88 17.75
CA GLU A 87 15.72 -11.28 18.95
C GLU A 87 15.31 -10.09 19.81
N PHE A 88 16.20 -9.12 20.00
CA PHE A 88 15.92 -7.93 20.81
C PHE A 88 14.76 -7.12 20.24
N ALA A 89 14.73 -6.95 18.92
CA ALA A 89 13.62 -6.29 18.25
C ALA A 89 12.32 -7.07 18.45
N THR A 90 12.35 -8.39 18.21
CA THR A 90 11.20 -9.29 18.40
C THR A 90 10.61 -9.17 19.81
N ILE A 91 11.46 -9.15 20.85
CA ILE A 91 11.05 -8.98 22.24
C ILE A 91 10.34 -7.63 22.44
N CYS A 92 10.96 -6.52 22.01
CA CYS A 92 10.38 -5.19 22.16
C CYS A 92 9.02 -5.06 21.47
N GLY A 93 8.90 -5.64 20.26
CA GLY A 93 7.66 -5.64 19.50
C GLY A 93 6.55 -6.46 20.18
N LEU A 94 6.87 -7.64 20.71
CA LEU A 94 5.91 -8.46 21.46
C LEU A 94 5.46 -7.80 22.76
N LEU A 95 6.38 -7.20 23.53
CA LEU A 95 6.00 -6.46 24.74
C LEU A 95 5.03 -5.33 24.41
N SER A 96 5.35 -4.56 23.37
CA SER A 96 4.47 -3.48 22.87
C SER A 96 3.11 -4.02 22.40
N ALA A 97 3.08 -5.15 21.70
CA ALA A 97 1.85 -5.80 21.22
C ALA A 97 0.95 -6.31 22.36
N PHE A 98 1.53 -6.64 23.51
CA PHE A 98 0.77 -7.00 24.72
C PHE A 98 0.38 -5.78 25.56
N GLY A 99 0.60 -4.56 25.06
CA GLY A 99 0.28 -3.32 25.75
C GLY A 99 1.14 -3.05 26.97
N LEU A 100 2.38 -3.55 26.93
CA LEU A 100 3.38 -3.31 27.97
C LEU A 100 4.31 -2.20 27.49
N ASN A 101 4.18 -1.02 28.08
CA ASN A 101 5.11 0.07 27.85
C ASN A 101 6.40 -0.17 28.63
N ILE A 102 7.55 -0.06 27.97
CA ILE A 102 8.87 -0.30 28.59
C ILE A 102 9.32 1.00 29.27
N GLU A 103 9.32 1.03 30.60
CA GLU A 103 9.82 2.19 31.37
C GLU A 103 11.34 2.13 31.54
N GLU A 104 11.84 0.93 31.84
CA GLU A 104 13.26 0.68 31.98
C GLU A 104 13.61 -0.68 31.36
N GLY A 105 14.82 -0.80 30.83
CA GLY A 105 15.33 -2.08 30.36
C GLY A 105 16.84 -2.19 30.52
N ARG A 106 17.32 -3.40 30.79
CA ARG A 106 18.73 -3.74 30.90
C ARG A 106 18.98 -5.03 30.14
N ILE A 107 19.70 -4.90 29.03
CA ILE A 107 19.88 -5.94 28.02
C ILE A 107 21.35 -6.36 28.02
N PHE A 108 21.63 -7.65 28.06
CA PHE A 108 22.99 -8.16 28.13
C PHE A 108 23.16 -9.45 27.34
N THR A 109 24.11 -9.47 26.41
CA THR A 109 24.53 -10.68 25.69
C THR A 109 25.82 -11.25 26.26
N SER A 110 25.88 -12.58 26.43
CA SER A 110 27.10 -13.28 26.84
C SER A 110 28.16 -13.34 25.73
N ALA A 111 29.44 -13.37 26.13
CA ALA A 111 30.57 -13.56 25.22
C ALA A 111 30.58 -14.98 24.59
N GLU A 112 31.35 -15.20 23.53
CA GLU A 112 31.56 -16.53 22.93
C GLU A 112 32.47 -17.41 23.82
N SER A 113 32.26 -18.73 23.87
CA SER A 113 33.06 -19.63 24.74
C SER A 113 34.47 -19.91 24.20
N GLU A 114 34.74 -19.66 22.92
CA GLU A 114 36.08 -19.73 22.30
C GLU A 114 36.27 -18.55 21.31
N PRO A 115 37.48 -17.96 21.21
CA PRO A 115 37.77 -16.99 20.16
C PRO A 115 37.73 -17.69 18.80
N ALA A 116 36.95 -17.16 17.86
CA ALA A 116 36.90 -17.65 16.49
C ALA A 116 38.34 -17.81 15.94
N ARG A 117 38.73 -19.06 15.63
CA ARG A 117 39.98 -19.31 14.91
C ARG A 117 39.98 -18.46 13.64
N SER A 118 41.05 -17.66 13.47
CA SER A 118 41.29 -16.83 12.30
C SER A 118 41.42 -17.70 11.03
N GLY A 119 40.29 -18.12 10.47
CA GLY A 119 40.18 -18.80 9.20
C GLY A 119 39.30 -17.97 8.29
N ARG A 120 39.85 -17.52 7.16
CA ARG A 120 39.09 -16.87 6.08
C ARG A 120 37.93 -17.79 5.67
N SER A 121 36.72 -17.52 6.15
CA SER A 121 35.48 -18.08 5.61
C SER A 121 34.77 -17.01 4.80
N SER A 122 34.87 -17.12 3.49
CA SER A 122 34.13 -16.33 2.52
C SER A 122 32.80 -17.02 2.21
N THR A 123 31.83 -16.97 3.12
CA THR A 123 30.42 -17.24 2.83
C THR A 123 29.50 -16.45 3.79
N PRO A 124 28.50 -15.72 3.29
CA PRO A 124 27.53 -15.00 4.10
C PRO A 124 26.44 -15.98 4.56
N TYR A 125 26.28 -16.16 5.88
CA TYR A 125 25.29 -17.04 6.52
C TYR A 125 25.28 -18.50 6.01
N GLY A 126 26.41 -19.19 6.16
CA GLY A 126 26.45 -20.66 6.13
C GLY A 126 26.03 -21.25 7.47
N THR A 127 25.32 -22.39 7.42
CA THR A 127 24.93 -23.23 8.55
C THR A 127 26.01 -23.29 9.64
N ARG A 128 25.73 -22.71 10.82
CA ARG A 128 26.55 -22.99 12.01
C ARG A 128 26.47 -24.50 12.25
N PRO A 129 27.58 -25.26 12.24
CA PRO A 129 27.53 -26.67 12.61
C PRO A 129 26.95 -26.79 14.03
N ARG A 130 25.97 -27.69 14.23
CA ARG A 130 25.46 -28.03 15.57
C ARG A 130 26.67 -28.37 16.45
N PRO A 131 26.96 -27.61 17.52
CA PRO A 131 28.10 -27.90 18.38
C PRO A 131 27.92 -29.28 19.01
N GLN A 132 28.93 -30.15 18.89
CA GLN A 132 28.99 -31.44 19.63
C GLN A 132 29.41 -31.21 21.09
N GLY A 133 28.67 -30.37 21.82
CA GLY A 133 28.83 -30.14 23.27
C GLY A 133 27.50 -30.35 24.00
N ARG A 134 27.54 -30.48 25.34
CA ARG A 134 26.34 -30.60 26.17
C ARG A 134 25.31 -29.50 25.80
N PRO A 135 24.02 -29.84 25.62
CA PRO A 135 22.99 -28.85 25.30
C PRO A 135 22.99 -27.73 26.35
N GLY A 136 23.05 -26.46 25.94
CA GLY A 136 22.98 -25.32 26.86
C GLY A 136 24.26 -24.53 27.09
N LEU A 137 25.47 -25.08 26.89
CA LEU A 137 26.73 -24.39 27.26
C LEU A 137 27.46 -23.70 26.11
N THR A 138 27.20 -24.07 24.86
CA THR A 138 28.02 -23.63 23.71
C THR A 138 27.50 -22.39 22.99
N ARG A 139 26.22 -22.03 23.15
CA ARG A 139 25.60 -20.89 22.46
C ARG A 139 25.69 -19.61 23.30
N LYS A 140 25.71 -18.45 22.66
CA LYS A 140 25.51 -17.15 23.33
C LYS A 140 24.09 -17.09 23.89
N LYS A 141 23.96 -16.42 25.02
CA LYS A 141 22.71 -16.25 25.75
C LYS A 141 22.48 -14.77 26.00
N ILE A 142 21.22 -14.37 25.98
CA ILE A 142 20.79 -13.05 26.38
C ILE A 142 20.12 -13.13 27.75
N VAL A 143 20.28 -12.08 28.54
CA VAL A 143 19.53 -11.85 29.78
C VAL A 143 18.99 -10.45 29.75
N ASP A 144 17.70 -10.36 29.46
CA ASP A 144 17.00 -9.11 29.24
C ASP A 144 16.01 -8.89 30.38
N VAL A 145 16.17 -7.79 31.10
CA VAL A 145 15.31 -7.44 32.23
C VAL A 145 14.62 -6.12 31.92
N PHE A 146 13.30 -6.18 31.79
CA PHE A 146 12.45 -5.03 31.53
C PHE A 146 11.59 -4.71 32.76
N THR A 147 11.46 -3.43 33.08
CA THR A 147 10.38 -2.92 33.92
C THR A 147 9.34 -2.31 32.98
N VAL A 148 8.12 -2.84 33.05
CA VAL A 148 7.03 -2.47 32.17
C VAL A 148 5.81 -2.02 32.95
N THR A 149 5.08 -1.07 32.37
CA THR A 149 3.73 -0.66 32.80
C THR A 149 2.68 -1.11 31.81
N LEU A 150 1.52 -1.48 32.30
CA LEU A 150 0.33 -1.63 31.45
C LEU A 150 -0.10 -0.28 30.90
N THR A 151 -0.39 -0.27 29.60
CA THR A 151 -0.87 0.94 28.90
C THR A 151 -2.37 1.19 29.12
N GLU A 152 -3.13 0.14 29.50
CA GLU A 152 -4.58 0.19 29.75
C GLU A 152 -4.95 -0.29 31.16
N GLY A 153 -6.19 0.01 31.59
CA GLY A 153 -6.71 -0.31 32.92
C GLY A 153 -7.08 -1.77 33.16
N ASP A 154 -6.94 -2.64 32.16
CA ASP A 154 -7.17 -4.09 32.31
C ASP A 154 -5.95 -4.78 32.96
N PRO A 155 -6.17 -5.76 33.85
CA PRO A 155 -5.09 -6.41 34.58
C PRO A 155 -4.25 -7.32 33.67
N PHE A 156 -2.92 -7.27 33.80
CA PHE A 156 -2.02 -8.27 33.17
C PHE A 156 -2.20 -9.63 33.86
N THR A 157 -3.09 -10.46 33.30
CA THR A 157 -3.51 -11.71 33.94
C THR A 157 -2.48 -12.82 33.78
N ALA A 158 -2.64 -13.91 34.53
CA ALA A 158 -1.83 -15.11 34.34
C ALA A 158 -2.00 -15.73 32.94
N GLU A 159 -3.17 -15.55 32.31
CA GLU A 159 -3.41 -16.01 30.95
C GLU A 159 -2.66 -15.15 29.92
N ASP A 160 -2.61 -13.83 30.11
CA ASP A 160 -1.82 -12.94 29.26
C ASP A 160 -0.32 -13.24 29.37
N GLN A 161 0.16 -13.51 30.59
CA GLN A 161 1.54 -13.94 30.86
C GLN A 161 1.88 -15.24 30.12
N LYS A 162 0.99 -16.24 30.19
CA LYS A 162 1.15 -17.51 29.49
C LYS A 162 1.14 -17.30 27.97
N ARG A 163 0.21 -16.50 27.45
CA ARG A 163 0.13 -16.17 26.02
C ARG A 163 1.39 -15.46 25.53
N LEU A 164 1.92 -14.50 26.30
CA LEU A 164 3.19 -13.82 25.97
C LEU A 164 4.36 -14.80 25.94
N ALA A 165 4.46 -15.70 26.93
CA ALA A 165 5.51 -16.72 26.98
C ALA A 165 5.46 -17.66 25.76
N GLU A 166 4.27 -18.14 25.40
CA GLU A 166 4.07 -19.01 24.24
C GLU A 166 4.40 -18.30 22.92
N GLN A 167 3.98 -17.04 22.76
CA GLN A 167 4.28 -16.24 21.56
C GLN A 167 5.77 -15.96 21.45
N LEU A 168 6.43 -15.55 22.53
CA LEU A 168 7.86 -15.31 22.54
C LEU A 168 8.64 -16.58 22.18
N SER A 169 8.29 -17.72 22.77
CA SER A 169 8.94 -19.00 22.44
C SER A 169 8.77 -19.36 20.97
N ARG A 170 7.56 -19.19 20.40
CA ARG A 170 7.32 -19.37 18.95
C ARG A 170 8.19 -18.46 18.10
N MET A 171 8.30 -17.18 18.45
CA MET A 171 9.12 -16.25 17.66
C MET A 171 10.60 -16.63 17.73
N ILE A 172 11.12 -16.98 18.91
CA ILE A 172 12.51 -17.42 19.07
C ILE A 172 12.78 -18.70 18.24
N VAL A 173 11.82 -19.62 18.13
CA VAL A 173 11.94 -20.80 17.26
C VAL A 173 12.03 -20.42 15.77
N LEU A 174 11.25 -19.44 15.31
CA LEU A 174 11.38 -18.91 13.94
C LEU A 174 12.77 -18.31 13.71
N LEU A 175 13.30 -17.55 14.68
CA LEU A 175 14.64 -16.97 14.60
C LEU A 175 15.75 -18.05 14.55
N ASP A 176 15.63 -19.14 15.32
CA ASP A 176 16.59 -20.28 15.25
C ASP A 176 16.58 -20.95 13.86
N ARG A 177 15.43 -20.96 13.18
CA ARG A 177 15.27 -21.47 11.82
C ARG A 177 15.72 -20.49 10.72
N ASN A 178 16.13 -19.28 11.08
CA ASN A 178 16.41 -18.16 10.17
C ASN A 178 15.18 -17.66 9.39
N GLU A 179 13.98 -17.86 9.94
CA GLU A 179 12.70 -17.37 9.38
C GLU A 179 12.41 -15.95 9.91
N PHE A 180 13.38 -15.03 9.75
CA PHE A 180 13.35 -13.68 10.34
C PHE A 180 12.18 -12.83 9.83
N ASP A 181 11.89 -12.92 8.53
CA ASP A 181 10.79 -12.17 7.92
C ASP A 181 9.43 -12.62 8.45
N GLU A 182 9.25 -13.93 8.67
CA GLU A 182 8.01 -14.47 9.23
C GLU A 182 7.82 -14.02 10.68
N ALA A 183 8.86 -14.10 11.51
CA ALA A 183 8.81 -13.58 12.88
C ALA A 183 8.45 -12.08 12.91
N ARG A 184 9.09 -11.29 12.05
CA ARG A 184 8.82 -9.85 11.92
C ARG A 184 7.38 -9.57 11.49
N GLN A 185 6.85 -10.27 10.50
CA GLN A 185 5.47 -10.12 10.03
C GLN A 185 4.46 -10.47 11.12
N GLN A 186 4.71 -11.52 11.92
CA GLN A 186 3.83 -11.89 13.03
C GLN A 186 3.85 -10.83 14.15
N VAL A 187 5.02 -10.31 14.51
CA VAL A 187 5.14 -9.24 15.51
C VAL A 187 4.48 -7.94 15.02
N ASN A 188 4.70 -7.56 13.76
CA ASN A 188 4.04 -6.41 13.15
C ASN A 188 2.52 -6.50 13.25
N ARG A 189 1.94 -7.65 12.91
CA ARG A 189 0.50 -7.87 12.98
C ARG A 189 -0.03 -7.62 14.40
N GLN A 190 0.57 -8.25 15.42
CA GLN A 190 0.13 -8.12 16.80
C GLN A 190 0.32 -6.70 17.34
N LEU A 191 1.41 -6.04 16.96
CA LEU A 191 1.67 -4.65 17.34
C LEU A 191 0.55 -3.72 16.87
N ILE A 192 -0.02 -3.96 15.69
CA ILE A 192 -1.06 -3.10 15.11
C ILE A 192 -2.42 -3.32 15.74
N GLU A 193 -2.75 -4.58 16.05
CA GLU A 193 -3.93 -4.90 16.86
C GLU A 193 -3.93 -4.11 18.17
N HIS A 194 -2.74 -3.89 18.75
CA HIS A 194 -2.58 -3.06 19.94
C HIS A 194 -2.59 -1.55 19.65
N LEU A 195 -1.86 -1.08 18.64
CA LEU A 195 -1.86 0.34 18.24
C LEU A 195 -3.27 0.84 17.90
N GLY A 196 -4.15 -0.04 17.43
CA GLY A 196 -5.54 0.28 17.15
C GLY A 196 -6.41 0.63 18.35
N LYS A 197 -5.96 0.26 19.54
CA LYS A 197 -6.62 0.56 20.81
C LYS A 197 -5.99 1.78 21.50
N GLN A 198 -4.77 2.15 21.09
CA GLN A 198 -4.04 3.25 21.70
C GLN A 198 -4.51 4.62 21.21
N ARG A 199 -4.97 5.44 22.16
CA ARG A 199 -5.15 6.88 21.99
C ARG A 199 -3.83 7.52 21.57
N SER A 200 -3.79 8.17 20.41
CA SER A 200 -2.75 9.16 20.13
C SER A 200 -3.37 10.42 19.53
N SER A 201 -3.23 11.52 20.28
CA SER A 201 -3.43 12.86 19.72
C SER A 201 -2.08 13.33 19.18
N PHE A 202 -2.05 13.72 17.92
CA PHE A 202 -0.85 14.29 17.30
C PHE A 202 -0.68 15.72 17.81
N SER A 203 0.49 16.03 18.37
CA SER A 203 0.77 17.37 18.88
C SER A 203 1.16 18.37 17.78
N GLY A 204 1.39 17.91 16.54
CA GLY A 204 1.82 18.79 15.45
C GLY A 204 3.30 19.19 15.48
N LEU A 205 4.03 18.78 16.52
CA LEU A 205 5.40 19.20 16.77
C LEU A 205 6.37 18.08 16.43
N LEU A 206 7.37 18.37 15.59
CA LEU A 206 8.52 17.48 15.42
C LEU A 206 9.21 17.33 16.78
N HIS A 207 9.32 16.10 17.27
CA HIS A 207 10.00 15.82 18.52
C HIS A 207 11.49 16.16 18.39
N THR A 208 12.05 16.85 19.38
CA THR A 208 13.50 17.10 19.45
C THR A 208 14.21 15.80 19.77
N VAL A 209 15.00 15.29 18.82
CA VAL A 209 15.81 14.08 19.01
C VAL A 209 17.28 14.49 19.10
N HIS A 210 17.93 14.20 20.23
CA HIS A 210 19.36 14.43 20.41
C HIS A 210 20.09 13.08 20.39
N ILE A 211 21.09 12.95 19.51
CA ILE A 211 21.83 11.69 19.31
C ILE A 211 23.34 11.92 19.37
N THR A 212 23.99 11.28 20.33
CA THR A 212 25.45 11.33 20.54
C THR A 212 26.07 9.94 20.42
N PHE A 213 27.32 9.90 19.95
CA PHE A 213 28.12 8.68 19.90
C PHE A 213 29.38 8.84 20.76
N ASP A 214 29.71 7.82 21.55
CA ASP A 214 30.92 7.78 22.36
C ASP A 214 31.65 6.45 22.15
N ASN A 215 32.90 6.53 21.68
CA ASN A 215 33.78 5.38 21.48
C ASN A 215 34.84 5.22 22.57
N SER A 216 34.85 6.09 23.59
CA SER A 216 35.81 6.11 24.69
C SER A 216 35.32 5.37 25.93
N GLN A 217 34.01 5.34 26.16
CA GLN A 217 33.40 4.78 27.37
C GLN A 217 33.38 3.24 27.44
N SER A 218 33.38 2.55 26.29
CA SER A 218 33.51 1.08 26.23
C SER A 218 34.76 0.72 25.42
N PRO A 219 35.54 -0.30 25.80
CA PRO A 219 36.67 -0.77 25.00
C PRO A 219 36.23 -1.49 23.71
N ALA A 220 35.05 -2.11 23.70
CA ALA A 220 34.58 -3.00 22.62
C ALA A 220 33.40 -2.44 21.81
N ASP A 221 32.65 -1.48 22.35
CA ASP A 221 31.39 -1.00 21.77
C ASP A 221 31.42 0.49 21.44
N THR A 222 30.66 0.87 20.42
CA THR A 222 30.28 2.27 20.21
C THR A 222 29.01 2.51 21.01
N ILE A 223 29.02 3.48 21.93
CA ILE A 223 27.83 3.86 22.68
C ILE A 223 27.05 4.90 21.89
N MET A 224 25.77 4.65 21.67
CA MET A 224 24.82 5.56 21.03
C MET A 224 23.76 5.94 22.05
N ASP A 225 23.70 7.23 22.39
CA ASP A 225 22.69 7.79 23.29
C ASP A 225 21.64 8.56 22.47
N ILE A 226 20.36 8.25 22.66
CA ILE A 226 19.21 8.89 22.03
C ILE A 226 18.34 9.50 23.12
N ARG A 227 18.11 10.82 23.07
CA ARG A 227 17.19 11.53 23.97
C ARG A 227 16.04 12.11 23.18
N SER A 228 14.82 11.67 23.48
CA SER A 228 13.62 12.05 22.72
C SER A 228 12.34 11.87 23.53
N ASP A 229 11.23 12.41 23.03
CA ASP A 229 9.90 12.09 23.56
C ASP A 229 9.52 10.65 23.18
N ASP A 230 8.65 10.01 23.96
CA ASP A 230 8.24 8.64 23.68
C ASP A 230 7.34 8.57 22.44
N THR A 231 7.52 7.53 21.62
CA THR A 231 6.72 7.29 20.41
C THR A 231 6.42 5.81 20.28
N PRO A 232 5.18 5.43 19.90
CA PRO A 232 4.80 4.02 19.83
C PRO A 232 5.75 3.20 18.96
N ALA A 233 6.07 1.98 19.39
CA ALA A 233 6.87 1.01 18.66
C ALA A 233 8.30 1.46 18.25
N PHE A 234 8.83 2.55 18.80
CA PHE A 234 10.15 3.04 18.41
C PHE A 234 11.27 2.03 18.62
N LEU A 235 11.35 1.44 19.82
CA LEU A 235 12.41 0.46 20.14
C LEU A 235 12.37 -0.72 19.17
N TYR A 236 11.18 -1.19 18.83
CA TYR A 236 10.97 -2.25 17.85
C TYR A 236 11.46 -1.85 16.45
N ALA A 237 10.94 -0.73 15.92
CA ALA A 237 11.29 -0.25 14.58
C ALA A 237 12.79 0.06 14.46
N PHE A 238 13.36 0.70 15.47
CA PHE A 238 14.77 1.05 15.50
C PHE A 238 15.68 -0.18 15.62
N ALA A 239 15.37 -1.12 16.51
CA ALA A 239 16.14 -2.36 16.64
C ALA A 239 16.10 -3.20 15.36
N ASN A 240 14.94 -3.31 14.70
CA ASN A 240 14.83 -3.94 13.38
C ASN A 240 15.72 -3.24 12.35
N ALA A 241 15.68 -1.91 12.29
CA ALA A 241 16.48 -1.14 11.36
C ALA A 241 18.00 -1.29 11.59
N LEU A 242 18.43 -1.47 12.84
CA LEU A 242 19.81 -1.81 13.18
C LEU A 242 20.17 -3.22 12.73
N ALA A 243 19.32 -4.21 13.03
CA ALA A 243 19.51 -5.60 12.63
C ALA A 243 19.66 -5.71 11.10
N MET A 244 18.74 -5.14 10.32
CA MET A 244 18.79 -5.13 8.85
C MET A 244 20.09 -4.54 8.28
N ARG A 245 20.74 -3.62 9.02
CA ARG A 245 22.02 -3.00 8.64
C ARG A 245 23.23 -3.75 9.18
N ASN A 246 23.02 -4.93 9.74
CA ASN A 246 24.02 -5.76 10.41
C ASN A 246 24.74 -4.99 11.54
N VAL A 247 23.99 -4.16 12.27
CA VAL A 247 24.45 -3.51 13.50
C VAL A 247 23.88 -4.28 14.68
N TYR A 248 24.78 -4.85 15.48
CA TYR A 248 24.42 -5.70 16.60
C TYR A 248 24.37 -4.88 17.90
N ILE A 249 23.34 -5.11 18.71
CA ILE A 249 23.19 -4.49 20.04
C ILE A 249 23.72 -5.49 21.07
N SER A 250 24.84 -5.16 21.72
CA SER A 250 25.45 -6.02 22.75
C SER A 250 24.91 -5.75 24.15
N LYS A 251 24.49 -4.50 24.39
CA LYS A 251 23.90 -4.01 25.63
C LYS A 251 22.98 -2.85 25.30
N ALA A 252 21.89 -2.71 26.05
CA ALA A 252 21.03 -1.54 25.97
C ALA A 252 20.47 -1.17 27.34
N GLN A 253 20.23 0.13 27.52
CA GLN A 253 19.67 0.71 28.72
C GLN A 253 18.61 1.74 28.33
N PHE A 254 17.42 1.62 28.92
CA PHE A 254 16.32 2.56 28.71
C PHE A 254 15.91 3.13 30.06
N ALA A 255 15.70 4.44 30.13
CA ALA A 255 15.22 5.12 31.32
C ALA A 255 14.51 6.44 30.95
N ILE A 256 13.63 6.90 31.82
CA ILE A 256 13.02 8.24 31.70
C ILE A 256 13.84 9.21 32.55
N GLU A 257 14.52 10.16 31.90
CA GLU A 257 15.32 11.22 32.54
C GLU A 257 14.74 12.59 32.18
N GLU A 258 14.47 13.43 33.19
CA GLU A 258 13.94 14.80 32.99
C GLU A 258 12.65 14.87 32.14
N GLY A 259 11.83 13.81 32.19
CA GLY A 259 10.59 13.71 31.42
C GLY A 259 10.77 13.31 29.96
N LYS A 260 12.01 12.98 29.53
CA LYS A 260 12.32 12.45 28.20
C LYS A 260 12.85 11.01 28.30
N LEU A 261 12.61 10.23 27.26
CA LEU A 261 13.18 8.90 27.13
C LEU A 261 14.66 9.01 26.77
N HIS A 262 15.51 8.33 27.54
CA HIS A 262 16.94 8.20 27.32
C HIS A 262 17.26 6.74 26.95
N ASP A 263 17.46 6.51 25.65
CA ASP A 263 17.79 5.20 25.10
C ASP A 263 19.28 5.12 24.81
N ARG A 264 19.99 4.26 25.55
CA ARG A 264 21.42 4.00 25.40
C ARG A 264 21.65 2.64 24.78
N PHE A 265 22.28 2.60 23.61
CA PHE A 265 22.63 1.38 22.90
C PHE A 265 24.14 1.20 22.81
N TYR A 266 24.62 0.00 23.08
CA TYR A 266 26.01 -0.41 22.85
C TYR A 266 26.01 -1.24 21.57
N VAL A 267 26.57 -0.66 20.51
CA VAL A 267 26.45 -1.20 19.16
C VAL A 267 27.81 -1.61 18.58
N ARG A 268 27.78 -2.67 17.78
CA ARG A 268 28.91 -3.19 17.00
C ARG A 268 28.51 -3.37 15.55
N ASN A 269 29.48 -3.26 14.65
CA ASN A 269 29.28 -3.59 13.24
C ASN A 269 29.20 -5.11 13.02
N ARG A 270 28.95 -5.52 11.77
CA ARG A 270 28.88 -6.94 11.34
C ARG A 270 30.12 -7.79 11.64
N PHE A 271 31.26 -7.16 11.91
CA PHE A 271 32.51 -7.82 12.27
C PHE A 271 32.76 -7.85 13.78
N GLY A 272 31.79 -7.40 14.59
CA GLY A 272 31.91 -7.31 16.05
C GLY A 272 32.83 -6.18 16.52
N GLN A 273 33.07 -5.17 15.68
CA GLN A 273 33.95 -4.03 15.97
C GLN A 273 33.16 -2.74 16.19
N LYS A 274 33.81 -1.75 16.82
CA LYS A 274 33.26 -0.40 16.95
C LYS A 274 32.97 0.25 15.59
N LEU A 275 31.93 1.08 15.57
CA LEU A 275 31.59 1.97 14.46
C LEU A 275 32.44 3.24 14.56
N LEU A 276 33.66 3.18 14.02
CA LEU A 276 34.62 4.30 14.07
C LEU A 276 34.48 5.27 12.89
N ASP A 277 33.89 4.84 11.77
CA ASP A 277 33.67 5.71 10.61
C ASP A 277 32.57 6.75 10.95
N PRO A 278 32.87 8.06 10.90
CA PRO A 278 31.88 9.10 11.11
C PRO A 278 30.69 9.01 10.15
N ALA A 279 30.89 8.47 8.94
CA ALA A 279 29.81 8.27 7.97
C ALA A 279 28.78 7.24 8.45
N ASP A 280 29.24 6.15 9.06
CA ASP A 280 28.37 5.09 9.60
C ASP A 280 27.56 5.62 10.79
N GLN A 281 28.19 6.40 11.68
CA GLN A 281 27.51 7.05 12.80
C GLN A 281 26.48 8.09 12.33
N GLU A 282 26.79 8.86 11.29
CA GLU A 282 25.86 9.82 10.70
C GLU A 282 24.65 9.12 10.05
N GLN A 283 24.89 7.98 9.37
CA GLN A 283 23.82 7.16 8.81
C GLN A 283 22.89 6.62 9.90
N LEU A 284 23.44 6.10 11.01
CA LEU A 284 22.65 5.65 12.15
C LEU A 284 21.86 6.78 12.82
N ARG A 285 22.47 7.97 12.94
CA ARG A 285 21.77 9.17 13.41
C ARG A 285 20.57 9.49 12.53
N LEU A 286 20.74 9.47 11.22
CA LEU A 286 19.67 9.74 10.26
C LEU A 286 18.55 8.70 10.37
N THR A 287 18.90 7.41 10.45
CA THR A 287 17.95 6.30 10.64
C THR A 287 17.12 6.49 11.91
N ALA A 288 17.75 6.77 13.05
CA ALA A 288 17.07 6.99 14.31
C ALA A 288 16.10 8.18 14.26
N VAL A 289 16.54 9.32 13.69
CA VAL A 289 15.68 10.51 13.53
C VAL A 289 14.48 10.19 12.64
N LEU A 290 14.70 9.57 11.49
CA LEU A 290 13.63 9.25 10.54
C LEU A 290 12.61 8.27 11.13
N ILE A 291 13.07 7.22 11.81
CA ILE A 291 12.19 6.25 12.49
C ILE A 291 11.39 6.94 13.58
N LYS A 292 12.01 7.77 14.41
CA LYS A 292 11.31 8.49 15.48
C LYS A 292 10.21 9.42 14.95
N GLN A 293 10.47 10.13 13.85
CA GLN A 293 9.47 10.99 13.24
C GLN A 293 8.37 10.18 12.53
N PHE A 294 8.73 9.05 11.91
CA PHE A 294 7.77 8.20 11.21
C PHE A 294 6.85 7.44 12.16
N THR A 295 7.38 6.86 13.24
CA THR A 295 6.58 6.13 14.24
C THR A 295 5.54 7.03 14.92
N HIS A 296 5.83 8.33 15.04
CA HIS A 296 4.84 9.31 15.48
C HIS A 296 3.66 9.48 14.51
N ALA A 297 3.90 9.37 13.20
CA ALA A 297 2.87 9.46 12.16
C ALA A 297 2.19 8.10 11.87
N LEU A 298 2.67 7.01 12.45
CA LEU A 298 2.27 5.65 12.12
C LEU A 298 0.78 5.37 12.41
N THR A 299 0.23 5.97 13.46
CA THR A 299 -1.19 5.82 13.82
C THR A 299 -2.14 6.53 12.86
N TRP A 300 -1.62 7.32 11.91
CA TRP A 300 -2.39 7.98 10.86
C TRP A 300 -2.36 7.22 9.53
N ALA A 301 -1.51 6.21 9.43
CA ALA A 301 -1.54 5.29 8.31
C ALA A 301 -2.88 4.53 8.31
N PRO A 302 -3.55 4.37 7.15
CA PRO A 302 -4.70 3.49 7.04
C PRO A 302 -4.38 2.06 7.48
N ASP A 303 -3.20 1.58 7.08
CA ASP A 303 -2.60 0.31 7.48
C ASP A 303 -1.18 0.58 8.04
N PRO A 304 -1.01 0.57 9.37
CA PRO A 304 0.28 0.81 10.00
C PRO A 304 1.33 -0.30 9.76
N ALA A 305 0.95 -1.57 9.56
CA ALA A 305 1.90 -2.66 9.23
C ALA A 305 2.64 -2.31 7.97
N LYS A 306 1.82 -2.04 6.97
CA LYS A 306 2.25 -1.81 5.62
C LYS A 306 3.02 -0.51 5.49
N ALA A 307 2.62 0.50 6.26
CA ALA A 307 3.37 1.73 6.36
C ALA A 307 4.78 1.47 6.92
N LEU A 308 4.92 0.67 7.99
CA LEU A 308 6.21 0.34 8.58
C LEU A 308 7.08 -0.51 7.65
N GLU A 309 6.51 -1.53 7.03
CA GLU A 309 7.21 -2.40 6.07
C GLU A 309 7.72 -1.61 4.85
N SER A 310 6.87 -0.77 4.26
CA SER A 310 7.25 0.07 3.13
C SER A 310 8.27 1.14 3.54
N PHE A 311 8.19 1.64 4.77
CA PHE A 311 9.12 2.63 5.28
C PHE A 311 10.52 2.07 5.49
N ASP A 312 10.65 0.83 5.98
CA ASP A 312 11.96 0.17 6.11
C ASP A 312 12.65 0.08 4.74
N GLN A 313 11.92 -0.34 3.70
CA GLN A 313 12.44 -0.39 2.34
C GLN A 313 12.77 1.01 1.79
N PHE A 314 11.98 2.03 2.14
CA PHE A 314 12.24 3.42 1.78
C PHE A 314 13.53 3.96 2.40
N LEU A 315 13.78 3.63 3.67
CA LEU A 315 15.01 4.01 4.36
C LEU A 315 16.23 3.45 3.63
N ASP A 316 16.19 2.19 3.20
CA ASP A 316 17.29 1.57 2.46
C ASP A 316 17.56 2.32 1.14
N LEU A 317 16.51 2.64 0.38
CA LEU A 317 16.64 3.40 -0.88
C LEU A 317 17.23 4.81 -0.69
N ILE A 318 16.84 5.54 0.36
CA ILE A 318 17.40 6.87 0.66
C ILE A 318 18.88 6.76 1.00
N LEU A 319 19.25 5.75 1.79
CA LEU A 319 20.60 5.60 2.34
C LEU A 319 21.59 5.00 1.33
N GLU A 320 21.12 4.23 0.35
CA GLU A 320 21.92 3.69 -0.77
C GLU A 320 22.25 4.72 -1.85
N GLY A 321 21.40 5.73 -2.05
CA GLY A 321 21.63 6.82 -3.01
C GLY A 321 22.89 7.62 -2.65
N SER A 322 23.85 7.70 -3.59
CA SER A 322 25.20 8.27 -3.41
C SER A 322 25.35 9.27 -2.24
N ARG A 323 26.27 8.96 -1.31
CA ARG A 323 26.49 9.55 0.04
C ARG A 323 26.31 11.08 0.21
N GLN A 324 26.22 11.89 -0.84
CA GLN A 324 25.93 13.33 -0.77
C GLN A 324 24.54 13.72 -1.31
N ALA A 325 24.06 13.12 -2.39
CA ALA A 325 22.77 13.47 -2.99
C ALA A 325 21.59 12.93 -2.15
N GLY A 326 21.67 11.68 -1.69
CA GLY A 326 20.67 11.07 -0.80
C GLY A 326 20.58 11.82 0.54
N LYS A 327 21.73 12.28 1.07
CA LYS A 327 21.79 13.09 2.31
C LYS A 327 21.03 14.41 2.21
N LYS A 328 21.28 15.20 1.17
CA LYS A 328 20.59 16.50 1.00
C LYS A 328 19.08 16.30 0.89
N GLN A 329 18.64 15.27 0.19
CA GLN A 329 17.23 14.96 0.01
C GLN A 329 16.58 14.46 1.32
N ALA A 330 17.26 13.64 2.12
CA ALA A 330 16.78 13.18 3.43
C ALA A 330 16.65 14.33 4.45
N TRP A 331 17.61 15.27 4.46
CA TRP A 331 17.56 16.45 5.33
C TRP A 331 16.47 17.44 4.92
N ASP A 332 16.30 17.66 3.61
CA ASP A 332 15.20 18.43 3.06
C ASP A 332 13.83 17.84 3.44
N PHE A 333 13.74 16.51 3.56
CA PHE A 333 12.55 15.77 3.96
C PHE A 333 12.24 15.91 5.46
N ILE A 334 13.25 15.82 6.32
CA ILE A 334 13.10 16.01 7.78
C ILE A 334 12.57 17.41 8.13
N ASN A 335 12.93 18.41 7.33
CA ASN A 335 12.59 19.80 7.60
C ASN A 335 11.13 20.17 7.24
N ASP A 336 10.40 19.34 6.49
CA ASP A 336 8.98 19.58 6.18
C ASP A 336 8.06 18.79 7.11
N LYS A 337 7.48 19.51 8.08
CA LYS A 337 6.60 18.97 9.12
C LYS A 337 5.35 18.28 8.56
N LYS A 338 4.94 18.58 7.32
CA LYS A 338 3.74 17.98 6.72
C LYS A 338 4.04 16.65 6.02
N THR A 339 5.29 16.35 5.68
CA THR A 339 5.61 15.23 4.79
C THR A 339 5.48 13.87 5.48
N PHE A 340 5.82 13.73 6.76
CA PHE A 340 5.74 12.44 7.48
C PHE A 340 4.31 11.89 7.61
N PRO A 341 3.31 12.69 8.03
CA PRO A 341 1.91 12.29 7.97
C PRO A 341 1.44 11.84 6.57
N LEU A 342 1.84 12.57 5.53
CA LEU A 342 1.48 12.25 4.15
C LEU A 342 2.17 10.96 3.69
N LEU A 343 3.43 10.76 4.09
CA LEU A 343 4.18 9.54 3.80
C LEU A 343 3.56 8.34 4.53
N ALA A 344 3.25 8.43 5.82
CA ALA A 344 2.59 7.36 6.55
C ALA A 344 1.23 7.00 5.93
N ARG A 345 0.44 8.01 5.53
CA ARG A 345 -0.81 7.79 4.78
C ARG A 345 -0.58 7.10 3.45
N LEU A 346 0.42 7.54 2.68
CA LEU A 346 0.74 6.99 1.36
C LEU A 346 1.22 5.54 1.46
N LEU A 347 2.20 5.29 2.33
CA LEU A 347 2.80 3.97 2.56
C LEU A 347 1.77 2.99 3.15
N GLY A 348 0.87 3.44 4.02
CA GLY A 348 -0.22 2.63 4.55
C GLY A 348 -1.46 2.52 3.64
N ALA A 349 -1.52 3.27 2.53
CA ALA A 349 -2.70 3.25 1.66
C ALA A 349 -2.63 2.17 0.57
N SER A 350 -1.45 1.87 0.02
CA SER A 350 -1.33 1.12 -1.23
C SER A 350 0.00 0.37 -1.37
N ASP A 351 -0.06 -0.97 -1.59
CA ASP A 351 1.14 -1.76 -1.95
C ASP A 351 1.56 -1.39 -3.36
N PHE A 352 0.56 -1.15 -4.21
CA PHE A 352 0.74 -0.83 -5.61
C PHE A 352 1.54 0.45 -5.81
N LEU A 353 1.18 1.54 -5.12
CA LEU A 353 1.93 2.79 -5.20
C LEU A 353 3.36 2.57 -4.72
N TRP A 354 3.55 1.78 -3.66
CA TRP A 354 4.87 1.43 -3.16
C TRP A 354 5.71 0.66 -4.20
N GLU A 355 5.28 -0.51 -4.62
CA GLU A 355 6.06 -1.43 -5.45
C GLU A 355 6.25 -0.92 -6.89
N ASP A 356 5.21 -0.35 -7.50
CA ASP A 356 5.24 -0.02 -8.93
C ASP A 356 5.73 1.40 -9.22
N PHE A 357 5.54 2.33 -8.28
CA PHE A 357 5.90 3.74 -8.46
C PHE A 357 7.00 4.21 -7.52
N LEU A 358 6.87 4.02 -6.21
CA LEU A 358 7.84 4.54 -5.23
C LEU A 358 9.19 3.83 -5.34
N ARG A 359 9.21 2.50 -5.41
CA ARG A 359 10.44 1.72 -5.56
C ARG A 359 11.17 2.00 -6.88
N ARG A 360 10.43 2.06 -7.99
CA ARG A 360 11.01 2.23 -9.34
C ARG A 360 11.45 3.65 -9.65
N GLN A 361 10.84 4.66 -9.02
CA GLN A 361 11.17 6.08 -9.22
C GLN A 361 11.73 6.76 -7.96
N HIS A 362 12.30 6.01 -7.02
CA HIS A 362 12.79 6.55 -5.73
C HIS A 362 13.73 7.76 -5.89
N VAL A 363 14.57 7.78 -6.95
CA VAL A 363 15.46 8.91 -7.27
C VAL A 363 14.70 10.22 -7.53
N ASN A 364 13.48 10.13 -8.07
CA ASN A 364 12.61 11.27 -8.34
C ASN A 364 11.54 11.49 -7.27
N LEU A 365 11.34 10.55 -6.35
CA LEU A 365 10.24 10.58 -5.40
C LEU A 365 10.25 11.85 -4.53
N LEU A 366 11.43 12.24 -4.05
CA LEU A 366 11.57 13.39 -3.15
C LEU A 366 11.36 14.74 -3.86
N PRO A 367 11.97 15.01 -5.04
CA PRO A 367 11.60 16.18 -5.86
C PRO A 367 10.11 16.18 -6.25
N LEU A 368 9.57 15.02 -6.63
CA LEU A 368 8.18 14.88 -7.02
C LEU A 368 7.23 15.24 -5.86
N LEU A 369 7.48 14.75 -4.63
CA LEU A 369 6.69 15.09 -3.44
C LEU A 369 6.59 16.60 -3.17
N LYS A 370 7.68 17.35 -3.39
CA LYS A 370 7.66 18.81 -3.26
C LYS A 370 6.88 19.49 -4.39
N ASP A 371 7.13 19.10 -5.65
CA ASP A 371 6.44 19.65 -6.82
C ASP A 371 4.92 19.34 -6.82
N TYR A 372 4.51 18.27 -6.12
CA TYR A 372 3.11 17.86 -6.06
C TYR A 372 2.20 18.68 -5.17
N HIS A 373 2.73 19.28 -4.11
CA HIS A 373 1.91 20.13 -3.24
C HIS A 373 1.33 21.31 -4.04
N ASP A 374 2.13 21.86 -4.97
CA ASP A 374 1.78 23.10 -5.66
C ASP A 374 1.05 22.88 -7.00
N ALA A 375 1.16 21.70 -7.61
CA ALA A 375 0.38 21.38 -8.80
C ALA A 375 -1.13 21.31 -8.47
N PRO A 376 -2.06 21.63 -9.38
CA PRO A 376 -3.48 21.37 -9.18
C PRO A 376 -3.81 19.89 -9.44
N LEU A 377 -4.84 19.31 -8.79
CA LEU A 377 -5.33 17.96 -9.09
C LEU A 377 -5.67 17.82 -10.58
N ILE A 378 -6.55 18.68 -11.07
CA ILE A 378 -6.95 18.73 -12.47
C ILE A 378 -6.03 19.71 -13.21
N LYS A 379 -5.22 19.17 -14.12
CA LYS A 379 -4.53 19.98 -15.13
C LYS A 379 -5.43 20.11 -16.36
N PRO A 380 -5.66 21.32 -16.91
CA PRO A 380 -6.38 21.47 -18.16
C PRO A 380 -5.68 20.70 -19.29
N GLN A 381 -6.44 20.08 -20.21
CA GLN A 381 -5.85 19.31 -21.32
C GLN A 381 -4.83 20.12 -22.14
N ALA A 382 -5.03 21.42 -22.31
CA ALA A 382 -4.11 22.28 -23.04
C ALA A 382 -2.70 22.29 -22.39
N LEU A 383 -2.63 22.28 -21.06
CA LEU A 383 -1.37 22.21 -20.33
C LEU A 383 -0.75 20.82 -20.47
N LEU A 384 -1.53 19.75 -20.26
CA LEU A 384 -1.06 18.36 -20.42
C LEU A 384 -0.51 18.11 -21.83
N ARG A 385 -1.21 18.55 -22.88
CA ARG A 385 -0.75 18.47 -24.28
C ARG A 385 0.57 19.20 -24.47
N LYS A 386 0.70 20.42 -23.92
CA LYS A 386 1.92 21.23 -24.03
C LYS A 386 3.11 20.52 -23.36
N GLU A 387 2.92 20.00 -22.16
CA GLU A 387 3.95 19.26 -21.41
C GLU A 387 4.35 17.97 -22.15
N LEU A 388 3.37 17.15 -22.55
CA LEU A 388 3.62 15.93 -23.32
C LEU A 388 4.36 16.21 -24.62
N ASN A 389 3.92 17.20 -25.41
CA ASN A 389 4.57 17.58 -26.65
C ASN A 389 6.03 18.00 -26.45
N ARG A 390 6.35 18.67 -25.34
CA ARG A 390 7.72 19.06 -24.99
C ARG A 390 8.61 17.85 -24.70
N VAL A 391 8.08 16.83 -24.03
CA VAL A 391 8.81 15.59 -23.75
C VAL A 391 9.00 14.79 -25.05
N ILE A 392 7.94 14.64 -25.84
CA ILE A 392 7.96 13.90 -27.10
C ILE A 392 8.87 14.54 -28.14
N ALA A 393 8.96 15.88 -28.21
CA ALA A 393 9.82 16.59 -29.14
C ALA A 393 11.33 16.28 -28.95
N LYS A 394 11.74 15.79 -27.77
CA LYS A 394 13.12 15.37 -27.50
C LYS A 394 13.42 13.96 -28.04
N ALA A 395 12.40 13.16 -28.30
CA ALA A 395 12.55 11.78 -28.76
C ALA A 395 12.59 11.70 -30.30
N LYS A 396 13.64 11.08 -30.84
CA LYS A 396 13.92 11.04 -32.29
C LYS A 396 13.36 9.81 -33.01
N THR A 397 13.20 8.69 -32.31
CA THR A 397 12.68 7.42 -32.87
C THR A 397 11.25 7.16 -32.41
N ALA A 398 10.55 6.25 -33.09
CA ALA A 398 9.19 5.86 -32.69
C ALA A 398 9.19 5.22 -31.29
N GLU A 399 10.16 4.36 -31.04
CA GLU A 399 10.35 3.64 -29.78
C GLU A 399 10.62 4.62 -28.63
N ALA A 400 11.50 5.61 -28.84
CA ALA A 400 11.78 6.63 -27.83
C ALA A 400 10.55 7.53 -27.56
N ARG A 401 9.70 7.78 -28.56
CA ARG A 401 8.45 8.54 -28.38
C ARG A 401 7.43 7.72 -27.60
N LYS A 402 7.31 6.43 -27.89
CA LYS A 402 6.48 5.48 -27.14
C LYS A 402 6.90 5.43 -25.67
N GLU A 403 8.20 5.29 -25.41
CA GLU A 403 8.75 5.27 -24.04
C GLU A 403 8.50 6.61 -23.32
N ALA A 404 8.73 7.74 -24.01
CA ALA A 404 8.47 9.07 -23.47
C ALA A 404 6.98 9.30 -23.13
N LEU A 405 6.07 8.83 -23.98
CA LEU A 405 4.62 8.93 -23.77
C LEU A 405 4.19 8.12 -22.55
N ASN A 406 4.63 6.86 -22.44
CA ASN A 406 4.27 6.01 -21.31
C ASN A 406 4.88 6.50 -20.00
N ARG A 407 6.12 7.02 -20.01
CA ARG A 407 6.72 7.65 -18.84
C ARG A 407 5.94 8.88 -18.38
N PHE A 408 5.51 9.74 -19.30
CA PHE A 408 4.69 10.92 -18.98
C PHE A 408 3.31 10.50 -18.42
N LYS A 409 2.64 9.55 -19.07
CA LYS A 409 1.38 8.95 -18.59
C LYS A 409 1.52 8.49 -17.14
N ASP A 410 2.55 7.70 -16.86
CA ASP A 410 2.76 7.09 -15.55
C ASP A 410 3.06 8.16 -14.48
N GLN A 411 3.87 9.17 -14.81
CA GLN A 411 4.15 10.30 -13.91
C GLN A 411 2.90 11.11 -13.56
N GLU A 412 2.07 11.43 -14.56
CA GLU A 412 0.83 12.18 -14.32
C GLU A 412 -0.23 11.34 -13.61
N LEU A 413 -0.33 10.04 -13.92
CA LEU A 413 -1.25 9.14 -13.21
C LEU A 413 -0.86 9.05 -11.72
N PHE A 414 0.42 8.86 -11.44
CA PHE A 414 0.93 8.84 -10.07
C PHE A 414 0.66 10.16 -9.33
N ARG A 415 0.85 11.31 -9.99
CA ARG A 415 0.50 12.62 -9.42
C ARG A 415 -0.96 12.67 -8.98
N ILE A 416 -1.85 12.26 -9.87
CA ILE A 416 -3.31 12.33 -9.65
C ILE A 416 -3.69 11.40 -8.50
N ASP A 417 -3.19 10.16 -8.51
CA ASP A 417 -3.40 9.16 -7.48
C ASP A 417 -2.90 9.63 -6.11
N MET A 418 -1.70 10.19 -6.07
CA MET A 418 -1.09 10.69 -4.84
C MET A 418 -1.90 11.85 -4.26
N LYS A 419 -2.28 12.84 -5.08
CA LYS A 419 -3.13 13.96 -4.62
C LYS A 419 -4.45 13.47 -4.04
N HIS A 420 -5.10 12.53 -4.70
CA HIS A 420 -6.36 11.99 -4.20
C HIS A 420 -6.20 11.27 -2.84
N ILE A 421 -5.08 10.60 -2.60
CA ILE A 421 -4.80 9.92 -1.33
C ILE A 421 -4.45 10.89 -0.21
N VAL A 422 -3.61 11.89 -0.50
CA VAL A 422 -2.99 12.71 0.55
C VAL A 422 -3.79 13.98 0.86
N GLU A 423 -4.56 14.52 -0.09
CA GLU A 423 -5.33 15.75 0.08
C GLU A 423 -6.78 15.45 0.53
N PRO A 424 -7.16 15.79 1.78
CA PRO A 424 -8.49 15.48 2.33
C PRO A 424 -9.66 16.15 1.59
N GLY A 425 -9.39 17.14 0.73
CA GLY A 425 -10.41 17.86 -0.04
C GLY A 425 -10.70 17.31 -1.44
N THR A 426 -9.97 16.30 -1.89
CA THR A 426 -10.19 15.73 -3.22
C THR A 426 -11.48 14.92 -3.25
N ASN A 427 -12.46 15.37 -4.03
CA ASN A 427 -13.67 14.59 -4.27
C ASN A 427 -13.49 13.63 -5.46
N LEU A 428 -14.25 12.55 -5.44
CA LEU A 428 -14.23 11.52 -6.48
C LEU A 428 -14.53 12.04 -7.90
N PRO A 429 -15.52 12.93 -8.13
CA PRO A 429 -15.76 13.50 -9.45
C PRO A 429 -14.54 14.23 -10.04
N ASP A 430 -13.84 15.03 -9.25
CA ASP A 430 -12.65 15.77 -9.70
C ASP A 430 -11.47 14.84 -9.95
N PHE A 431 -11.30 13.81 -9.12
CA PHE A 431 -10.32 12.75 -9.37
C PHE A 431 -10.61 12.01 -10.68
N SER A 432 -11.87 11.62 -10.90
CA SER A 432 -12.30 10.93 -12.12
C SER A 432 -12.09 11.79 -13.37
N LEU A 433 -12.35 13.09 -13.23
CA LEU A 433 -12.10 14.07 -14.29
C LEU A 433 -10.60 14.15 -14.58
N ALA A 434 -9.74 14.30 -13.57
CA ALA A 434 -8.30 14.40 -13.76
C ALA A 434 -7.72 13.20 -14.53
N ILE A 435 -8.10 11.97 -14.17
CA ILE A 435 -7.66 10.75 -14.89
C ILE A 435 -8.22 10.75 -16.31
N SER A 436 -9.49 11.12 -16.49
CA SER A 436 -10.12 11.16 -17.82
C SER A 436 -9.47 12.19 -18.75
N GLU A 437 -9.13 13.38 -18.24
CA GLU A 437 -8.43 14.42 -18.99
C GLU A 437 -7.03 13.96 -19.41
N LEU A 438 -6.31 13.25 -18.54
CA LEU A 438 -5.04 12.60 -18.89
C LEU A 438 -5.24 11.53 -19.98
N ALA A 439 -6.20 10.62 -19.80
CA ALA A 439 -6.48 9.54 -20.73
C ALA A 439 -6.82 10.06 -22.14
N GLU A 440 -7.64 11.11 -22.25
CA GLU A 440 -7.95 11.74 -23.54
C GLU A 440 -6.70 12.28 -24.23
N VAL A 441 -5.80 12.96 -23.51
CA VAL A 441 -4.54 13.50 -24.06
C VAL A 441 -3.59 12.39 -24.53
N ILE A 442 -3.49 11.30 -23.76
CA ILE A 442 -2.65 10.15 -24.11
C ILE A 442 -3.21 9.42 -25.35
N VAL A 443 -4.52 9.21 -25.41
CA VAL A 443 -5.21 8.58 -26.55
C VAL A 443 -5.02 9.44 -27.82
N GLU A 444 -5.25 10.74 -27.72
CA GLU A 444 -5.08 11.67 -28.84
C GLU A 444 -3.65 11.66 -29.38
N ARG A 445 -2.66 11.74 -28.49
CA ARG A 445 -1.25 11.73 -28.91
C ARG A 445 -0.83 10.39 -29.52
N SER A 446 -1.29 9.28 -28.94
CA SER A 446 -0.99 7.94 -29.45
C SER A 446 -1.55 7.74 -30.84
N LEU A 447 -2.76 8.22 -31.11
CA LEU A 447 -3.36 8.20 -32.44
C LEU A 447 -2.49 8.93 -33.48
N ILE A 448 -2.04 10.15 -33.16
CA ILE A 448 -1.20 10.97 -34.04
C ILE A 448 0.10 10.24 -34.39
N ASP A 449 0.77 9.68 -33.37
CA ASP A 449 2.05 9.00 -33.55
C ASP A 449 1.90 7.70 -34.37
N CYS A 450 0.87 6.90 -34.09
CA CYS A 450 0.56 5.67 -34.83
C CYS A 450 0.18 5.97 -36.29
N GLN A 451 -0.66 6.99 -36.53
CA GLN A 451 -1.04 7.42 -37.89
C GLN A 451 0.18 7.90 -38.69
N ALA A 452 1.09 8.66 -38.07
CA ALA A 452 2.31 9.11 -38.73
C ALA A 452 3.20 7.92 -39.15
N LYS A 453 3.34 6.91 -38.28
CA LYS A 453 4.07 5.67 -38.57
C LYS A 453 3.45 4.93 -39.76
N LEU A 454 2.15 4.66 -39.74
CA LEU A 454 1.48 3.90 -40.80
C LEU A 454 1.36 4.68 -42.12
N THR A 455 1.12 6.00 -42.06
CA THR A 455 1.06 6.85 -43.27
C THR A 455 2.39 6.85 -44.02
N LYS A 456 3.53 6.76 -43.31
CA LYS A 456 4.85 6.64 -43.95
C LYS A 456 5.00 5.34 -44.74
N LEU A 457 4.38 4.25 -44.28
CA LEU A 457 4.47 2.92 -44.91
C LEU A 457 3.48 2.79 -46.08
N TYR A 458 2.21 3.13 -45.86
CA TYR A 458 1.12 2.82 -46.79
C TYR A 458 0.55 4.05 -47.51
N GLY A 459 1.00 5.27 -47.17
CA GLY A 459 0.35 6.51 -47.59
C GLY A 459 -0.94 6.80 -46.81
N SER A 460 -1.57 7.94 -47.09
CA SER A 460 -2.77 8.37 -46.35
C SER A 460 -4.03 7.62 -46.84
N PRO A 461 -4.92 7.18 -45.94
CA PRO A 461 -6.16 6.49 -46.30
C PRO A 461 -7.12 7.44 -47.03
N ARG A 462 -7.71 6.97 -48.13
CA ARG A 462 -8.68 7.72 -48.93
C ARG A 462 -9.96 6.92 -49.11
N LEU A 463 -11.09 7.60 -49.17
CA LEU A 463 -12.36 7.02 -49.58
C LEU A 463 -12.34 6.72 -51.09
N ALA A 464 -13.31 5.96 -51.57
CA ALA A 464 -13.49 5.69 -53.01
C ALA A 464 -13.53 6.97 -53.87
N ASN A 465 -14.06 8.09 -53.32
CA ASN A 465 -14.08 9.40 -53.98
C ASN A 465 -12.76 10.19 -53.88
N LYS A 466 -11.67 9.54 -53.47
CA LYS A 466 -10.31 10.09 -53.28
C LYS A 466 -10.17 11.17 -52.19
N LYS A 467 -11.23 11.54 -51.47
CA LYS A 467 -11.12 12.40 -50.27
C LYS A 467 -10.43 11.64 -49.13
N PRO A 468 -9.81 12.33 -48.16
CA PRO A 468 -9.27 11.67 -46.96
C PRO A 468 -10.34 10.84 -46.26
N CYS A 469 -9.99 9.61 -45.83
CA CYS A 469 -10.89 8.78 -45.04
C CYS A 469 -10.77 9.19 -43.56
N PRO A 470 -11.85 9.70 -42.92
CA PRO A 470 -11.81 10.09 -41.53
C PRO A 470 -11.72 8.85 -40.62
N PHE A 471 -11.15 9.03 -39.44
CA PHE A 471 -11.04 8.01 -38.40
C PHE A 471 -11.28 8.64 -37.03
N ALA A 472 -12.05 7.98 -36.17
CA ALA A 472 -12.38 8.44 -34.84
C ALA A 472 -12.22 7.30 -33.81
N ILE A 473 -11.76 7.68 -32.62
CA ILE A 473 -11.76 6.86 -31.41
C ILE A 473 -12.90 7.35 -30.53
N LEU A 474 -13.77 6.41 -30.16
CA LEU A 474 -14.90 6.66 -29.27
C LEU A 474 -14.62 5.98 -27.93
N GLY A 475 -14.81 6.69 -26.83
CA GLY A 475 -14.66 6.15 -25.47
C GLY A 475 -16.00 5.64 -24.96
N ALA A 476 -15.99 4.51 -24.27
CA ALA A 476 -17.17 3.85 -23.69
C ALA A 476 -17.00 3.61 -22.17
N GLY A 477 -18.01 3.01 -21.54
CA GLY A 477 -18.05 2.76 -20.08
C GLY A 477 -17.62 3.93 -19.22
N LYS A 478 -16.70 3.67 -18.27
CA LYS A 478 -16.20 4.71 -17.35
C LYS A 478 -15.38 5.79 -18.06
N PHE A 479 -14.64 5.45 -19.13
CA PHE A 479 -13.86 6.42 -19.88
C PHE A 479 -14.77 7.40 -20.66
N GLY A 480 -15.77 6.85 -21.33
CA GLY A 480 -16.82 7.60 -22.00
C GLY A 480 -17.67 8.45 -21.02
N GLY A 481 -17.94 7.92 -19.83
CA GLY A 481 -18.63 8.65 -18.76
C GLY A 481 -17.83 9.75 -18.07
N ARG A 482 -16.50 9.84 -18.28
CA ARG A 482 -15.56 10.63 -17.46
C ARG A 482 -15.61 10.26 -15.97
N GLU A 483 -15.61 8.96 -15.72
CA GLU A 483 -15.85 8.31 -14.42
C GLU A 483 -14.75 7.30 -14.08
N LEU A 484 -13.55 7.47 -14.64
CA LEU A 484 -12.40 6.63 -14.33
C LEU A 484 -12.06 6.74 -12.83
N GLY A 485 -11.64 5.64 -12.22
CA GLY A 485 -11.06 5.63 -10.86
C GLY A 485 -9.74 4.86 -10.88
N TYR A 486 -9.28 4.42 -9.71
CA TYR A 486 -8.08 3.56 -9.63
C TYR A 486 -8.27 2.31 -10.49
N ALA A 487 -7.18 1.84 -11.10
CA ALA A 487 -7.16 0.66 -11.95
C ALA A 487 -8.41 0.57 -12.84
N SER A 488 -8.63 1.58 -13.68
CA SER A 488 -9.71 1.55 -14.67
C SER A 488 -9.14 1.30 -16.07
N ASP A 489 -9.84 0.43 -16.81
CA ASP A 489 -9.63 0.22 -18.24
C ASP A 489 -10.08 1.46 -19.03
N ILE A 490 -9.44 1.65 -20.18
CA ILE A 490 -9.78 2.65 -21.19
C ILE A 490 -10.55 1.94 -22.29
N GLU A 491 -11.86 1.89 -22.14
CA GLU A 491 -12.76 1.24 -23.10
C GLU A 491 -12.95 2.11 -24.34
N VAL A 492 -12.62 1.59 -25.53
CA VAL A 492 -12.69 2.33 -26.81
C VAL A 492 -13.29 1.52 -27.96
N LEU A 493 -13.88 2.23 -28.92
CA LEU A 493 -14.26 1.74 -30.25
C LEU A 493 -13.53 2.55 -31.33
N PHE A 494 -13.07 1.87 -32.37
CA PHE A 494 -12.42 2.48 -33.53
C PHE A 494 -13.37 2.50 -34.73
N VAL A 495 -13.60 3.68 -35.30
CA VAL A 495 -14.52 3.86 -36.43
C VAL A 495 -13.84 4.64 -37.54
N TYR A 496 -13.96 4.15 -38.78
CA TYR A 496 -13.47 4.86 -39.97
C TYR A 496 -14.60 5.18 -40.96
N GLY A 497 -14.38 6.16 -41.82
CA GLY A 497 -15.44 6.74 -42.65
C GLY A 497 -16.01 5.82 -43.73
N GLY A 498 -15.31 4.75 -44.12
CA GLY A 498 -15.79 3.81 -45.14
C GLY A 498 -14.70 3.23 -46.05
N PRO A 499 -15.12 2.43 -47.06
CA PRO A 499 -14.21 1.70 -47.93
C PRO A 499 -13.39 2.63 -48.84
N GLY A 500 -12.24 2.13 -49.28
CA GLY A 500 -11.27 2.84 -50.10
C GLY A 500 -9.86 2.33 -49.84
N ARG A 501 -8.85 3.03 -50.36
CA ARG A 501 -7.45 2.58 -50.31
C ARG A 501 -6.51 3.70 -49.90
N THR A 502 -5.37 3.33 -49.34
CA THR A 502 -4.31 4.29 -49.01
C THR A 502 -3.58 4.77 -50.27
N SER A 503 -3.00 5.97 -50.21
CA SER A 503 -2.41 6.63 -51.38
C SER A 503 -0.93 6.28 -51.65
N GLY A 504 -0.36 5.32 -50.93
CA GLY A 504 1.03 4.89 -51.11
C GLY A 504 1.23 4.02 -52.34
N LYS A 505 2.50 3.76 -52.70
CA LYS A 505 2.86 2.91 -53.84
C LYS A 505 2.35 1.48 -53.69
N GLU A 506 2.45 0.94 -52.47
CA GLU A 506 1.84 -0.33 -52.06
C GLU A 506 0.62 -0.04 -51.18
N GLY A 507 -0.32 0.72 -51.73
CA GLY A 507 -1.52 1.10 -50.99
C GLY A 507 -2.35 -0.12 -50.60
N VAL A 508 -2.87 -0.15 -49.37
CA VAL A 508 -3.72 -1.21 -48.83
C VAL A 508 -5.17 -0.75 -48.72
N GLU A 509 -6.10 -1.69 -48.51
CA GLU A 509 -7.49 -1.36 -48.22
C GLU A 509 -7.61 -0.60 -46.89
N ASN A 510 -8.60 0.30 -46.78
CA ASN A 510 -8.83 1.06 -45.56
C ASN A 510 -9.12 0.15 -44.36
N SER A 511 -9.86 -0.94 -44.55
CA SER A 511 -10.13 -1.94 -43.50
C SER A 511 -8.83 -2.51 -42.93
N GLU A 512 -7.90 -2.88 -43.80
CA GLU A 512 -6.58 -3.38 -43.40
C GLU A 512 -5.72 -2.29 -42.74
N TYR A 513 -5.71 -1.07 -43.29
CA TYR A 513 -4.97 0.04 -42.71
C TYR A 513 -5.43 0.37 -41.29
N PHE A 514 -6.75 0.47 -41.08
CA PHE A 514 -7.31 0.84 -39.78
C PHE A 514 -7.27 -0.31 -38.77
N GLU A 515 -7.33 -1.57 -39.22
CA GLU A 515 -7.05 -2.74 -38.37
C GLU A 515 -5.59 -2.68 -37.86
N ARG A 516 -4.62 -2.46 -38.75
CA ARG A 516 -3.20 -2.28 -38.38
C ARG A 516 -3.00 -1.05 -37.48
N LEU A 517 -3.73 0.04 -37.72
CA LEU A 517 -3.67 1.24 -36.90
C LEU A 517 -4.15 0.96 -35.48
N ALA A 518 -5.26 0.24 -35.32
CA ALA A 518 -5.77 -0.16 -34.03
C ALA A 518 -4.80 -1.09 -33.30
N GLN A 519 -4.19 -2.06 -34.00
CA GLN A 519 -3.17 -2.95 -33.42
C GLN A 519 -1.94 -2.18 -32.95
N GLU A 520 -1.43 -1.25 -33.76
CA GLU A 520 -0.31 -0.38 -33.38
C GLU A 520 -0.68 0.48 -32.15
N PHE A 521 -1.88 1.05 -32.14
CA PHE A 521 -2.39 1.84 -31.02
C PHE A 521 -2.44 1.06 -29.72
N LEU A 522 -2.97 -0.17 -29.76
CA LEU A 522 -3.02 -1.08 -28.59
C LEU A 522 -1.63 -1.40 -28.05
N GLN A 523 -0.63 -1.49 -28.93
CA GLN A 523 0.76 -1.72 -28.52
C GLN A 523 1.46 -0.44 -28.07
N TRP A 524 1.00 0.74 -28.49
CA TRP A 524 1.64 2.03 -28.21
C TRP A 524 1.48 2.47 -26.75
N ILE A 525 0.30 2.21 -26.18
CA ILE A 525 -0.02 2.51 -24.78
C ILE A 525 0.25 1.26 -23.95
N GLU A 526 1.24 1.34 -23.07
CA GLU A 526 1.63 0.23 -22.21
C GLU A 526 0.90 0.32 -20.87
N ALA A 527 0.11 -0.71 -20.59
CA ALA A 527 -0.43 -0.94 -19.25
C ALA A 527 0.64 -1.66 -18.43
N LYS A 528 1.00 -1.10 -17.28
CA LYS A 528 1.99 -1.74 -16.39
C LYS A 528 1.47 -3.03 -15.78
N GLN A 529 0.17 -3.08 -15.51
CA GLN A 529 -0.56 -4.23 -14.99
C GLN A 529 -1.95 -4.26 -15.59
N GLU A 530 -2.58 -5.44 -15.53
CA GLU A 530 -3.96 -5.62 -15.98
C GLU A 530 -4.90 -4.68 -15.20
N GLY A 531 -5.76 -3.96 -15.93
CA GLY A 531 -6.71 -3.04 -15.32
C GLY A 531 -6.21 -1.60 -15.15
N ILE A 532 -4.91 -1.32 -15.29
CA ILE A 532 -4.38 0.05 -15.12
C ILE A 532 -4.08 0.68 -16.47
N PHE A 533 -4.97 1.57 -16.90
CA PHE A 533 -4.82 2.27 -18.19
C PHE A 533 -4.73 1.29 -19.38
N HIS A 534 -5.27 0.09 -19.22
CA HIS A 534 -5.32 -0.93 -20.24
C HIS A 534 -6.40 -0.58 -21.27
N ILE A 535 -6.08 -0.67 -22.56
CA ILE A 535 -7.04 -0.36 -23.61
C ILE A 535 -7.95 -1.57 -23.84
N ASP A 536 -9.24 -1.42 -23.54
CA ASP A 536 -10.24 -2.46 -23.77
C ASP A 536 -11.08 -2.15 -25.00
N VAL A 537 -11.16 -3.11 -25.91
CA VAL A 537 -11.87 -3.00 -27.20
C VAL A 537 -13.03 -3.99 -27.31
N ARG A 538 -13.43 -4.65 -26.22
CA ARG A 538 -14.44 -5.73 -26.23
C ARG A 538 -15.87 -5.25 -26.53
N LEU A 539 -16.15 -3.96 -26.41
CA LEU A 539 -17.47 -3.37 -26.69
C LEU A 539 -17.74 -3.10 -28.19
N ARG A 540 -16.79 -3.41 -29.07
CA ARG A 540 -16.97 -3.27 -30.53
C ARG A 540 -17.98 -4.26 -31.10
N PRO A 541 -18.56 -4.01 -32.29
CA PRO A 541 -19.43 -4.95 -32.98
C PRO A 541 -18.85 -6.37 -33.01
N HIS A 542 -19.67 -7.38 -32.71
CA HIS A 542 -19.26 -8.80 -32.60
C HIS A 542 -18.22 -9.11 -31.50
N GLY A 543 -17.93 -8.15 -30.62
CA GLY A 543 -17.04 -8.32 -29.47
C GLY A 543 -15.64 -8.82 -29.85
N GLY A 544 -15.11 -9.76 -29.07
CA GLY A 544 -13.77 -10.32 -29.26
C GLY A 544 -13.50 -10.97 -30.63
N LYS A 545 -14.56 -11.33 -31.38
CA LYS A 545 -14.47 -11.95 -32.72
C LYS A 545 -14.59 -10.94 -33.87
N GLY A 546 -14.95 -9.68 -33.59
CA GLY A 546 -15.07 -8.63 -34.59
C GLY A 546 -13.74 -7.92 -34.89
N SER A 547 -13.68 -7.24 -36.04
CA SER A 547 -12.58 -6.34 -36.42
C SER A 547 -12.36 -5.27 -35.38
N LEU A 548 -11.10 -4.89 -35.14
CA LEU A 548 -10.77 -3.84 -34.18
C LEU A 548 -11.31 -2.48 -34.64
N ALA A 549 -11.24 -2.19 -35.95
CA ALA A 549 -11.79 -0.99 -36.56
C ALA A 549 -12.93 -1.32 -37.53
N ASN A 550 -14.05 -0.60 -37.41
CA ASN A 550 -15.26 -0.86 -38.20
C ASN A 550 -15.61 0.36 -39.06
N ALA A 551 -16.14 0.12 -40.27
CA ALA A 551 -16.63 1.22 -41.09
C ALA A 551 -17.88 1.83 -40.45
N PHE A 552 -18.08 3.13 -40.61
CA PHE A 552 -19.24 3.83 -40.05
C PHE A 552 -20.57 3.19 -40.45
N ASP A 553 -20.72 2.79 -41.71
CA ASP A 553 -21.94 2.13 -42.18
C ASP A 553 -22.16 0.75 -41.55
N GLU A 554 -21.09 0.01 -41.23
CA GLU A 554 -21.16 -1.29 -40.53
C GLU A 554 -21.61 -1.09 -39.08
N VAL A 555 -21.05 -0.07 -38.41
CA VAL A 555 -21.47 0.34 -37.07
C VAL A 555 -22.96 0.70 -37.07
N CYS A 556 -23.40 1.48 -38.07
CA CYS A 556 -24.80 1.87 -38.21
C CYS A 556 -25.74 0.69 -38.46
N LYS A 557 -25.31 -0.28 -39.26
CA LYS A 557 -26.09 -1.49 -39.54
C LYS A 557 -26.20 -2.37 -38.30
N TYR A 558 -25.09 -2.58 -37.59
CA TYR A 558 -25.05 -3.43 -36.40
C TYR A 558 -25.88 -2.86 -35.26
N TYR A 559 -25.71 -1.56 -34.96
CA TYR A 559 -26.45 -0.84 -33.91
C TYR A 559 -27.70 -0.17 -34.46
N SER A 560 -28.61 -0.97 -35.01
CA SER A 560 -29.93 -0.51 -35.46
C SER A 560 -31.04 -1.31 -34.78
N VAL A 561 -32.28 -0.82 -34.89
CA VAL A 561 -33.45 -1.50 -34.33
C VAL A 561 -33.61 -2.92 -34.89
N ASP A 562 -33.30 -3.10 -36.17
CA ASP A 562 -33.32 -4.40 -36.87
C ASP A 562 -31.92 -5.07 -36.91
N GLY A 563 -30.97 -4.53 -36.14
CA GLY A 563 -29.59 -4.97 -36.09
C GLY A 563 -29.38 -6.20 -35.20
N LEU A 564 -28.12 -6.59 -35.02
CA LEU A 564 -27.73 -7.76 -34.24
C LEU A 564 -27.38 -7.45 -32.78
N ALA A 565 -27.38 -6.16 -32.40
CA ALA A 565 -26.97 -5.72 -31.07
C ALA A 565 -27.95 -6.19 -29.99
N ALA A 566 -27.43 -6.84 -28.95
CA ALA A 566 -28.21 -7.27 -27.81
C ALA A 566 -28.66 -6.08 -26.92
N PRO A 567 -29.70 -6.24 -26.08
CA PRO A 567 -30.19 -5.18 -25.19
C PRO A 567 -29.11 -4.56 -24.30
N PHE A 568 -28.14 -5.35 -23.82
CA PHE A 568 -27.02 -4.85 -23.00
C PHE A 568 -25.99 -4.04 -23.83
N GLU A 569 -25.83 -4.32 -25.12
CA GLU A 569 -24.96 -3.53 -26.00
C GLU A 569 -25.60 -2.15 -26.27
N ARG A 570 -26.92 -2.12 -26.50
CA ARG A 570 -27.67 -0.85 -26.58
C ARG A 570 -27.51 -0.02 -25.31
N GLN A 571 -27.52 -0.65 -24.15
CA GLN A 571 -27.24 0.02 -22.87
C GLN A 571 -25.79 0.53 -22.79
N ALA A 572 -24.80 -0.30 -23.14
CA ALA A 572 -23.39 0.08 -23.09
C ALA A 572 -23.08 1.33 -23.96
N LEU A 573 -23.79 1.48 -25.09
CA LEU A 573 -23.67 2.62 -25.98
C LEU A 573 -24.05 3.97 -25.34
N ILE A 574 -24.81 4.01 -24.24
CA ILE A 574 -25.12 5.27 -23.51
C ILE A 574 -23.85 6.04 -23.17
N LYS A 575 -22.78 5.31 -22.85
CA LYS A 575 -21.49 5.88 -22.45
C LYS A 575 -20.61 6.28 -23.64
N LEU A 576 -20.96 5.88 -24.87
CA LEU A 576 -20.11 6.08 -26.04
C LEU A 576 -20.01 7.57 -26.38
N ARG A 577 -18.82 8.14 -26.48
CA ARG A 577 -18.61 9.53 -26.97
C ARG A 577 -17.30 9.67 -27.74
N HIS A 578 -17.18 10.72 -28.55
CA HIS A 578 -15.95 11.05 -29.25
C HIS A 578 -14.83 11.44 -28.28
N ILE A 579 -13.64 10.88 -28.53
CA ILE A 579 -12.42 11.13 -27.74
C ILE A 579 -11.34 11.76 -28.61
N ALA A 580 -10.99 11.12 -29.72
CA ALA A 580 -9.87 11.53 -30.56
C ALA A 580 -10.12 11.22 -32.05
N GLY A 581 -9.39 11.91 -32.92
CA GLY A 581 -9.51 11.76 -34.37
C GLY A 581 -10.45 12.80 -34.98
N ASP A 582 -11.14 12.41 -36.06
CA ASP A 582 -12.03 13.29 -36.82
C ASP A 582 -13.32 13.58 -36.04
N ALA A 583 -13.44 14.82 -35.57
CA ALA A 583 -14.59 15.25 -34.76
C ALA A 583 -15.93 15.21 -35.52
N ALA A 584 -15.92 15.34 -36.86
CA ALA A 584 -17.15 15.28 -37.65
C ALA A 584 -17.68 13.85 -37.74
N LEU A 585 -16.81 12.87 -37.95
CA LEU A 585 -17.15 11.44 -37.86
C LEU A 585 -17.59 11.07 -36.44
N GLY A 586 -16.86 11.54 -35.42
CA GLY A 586 -17.24 11.36 -34.02
C GLY A 586 -18.68 11.79 -33.74
N LYS A 587 -19.04 13.03 -34.13
CA LYS A 587 -20.40 13.55 -33.99
C LYS A 587 -21.45 12.74 -34.75
N LYS A 588 -21.10 12.17 -35.92
CA LYS A 588 -22.01 11.27 -36.67
C LYS A 588 -22.26 9.98 -35.90
N VAL A 589 -21.23 9.39 -35.29
CA VAL A 589 -21.36 8.20 -34.44
C VAL A 589 -22.22 8.50 -33.21
N GLU A 590 -22.00 9.64 -32.55
CA GLU A 590 -22.83 10.06 -31.41
C GLU A 590 -24.29 10.32 -31.78
N ALA A 591 -24.55 10.96 -32.92
CA ALA A 591 -25.90 11.17 -33.43
C ALA A 591 -26.60 9.84 -33.75
N HIS A 592 -25.86 8.89 -34.34
CA HIS A 592 -26.38 7.56 -34.61
C HIS A 592 -26.67 6.79 -33.31
N ARG A 593 -25.73 6.79 -32.34
CA ARG A 593 -25.94 6.28 -30.98
C ARG A 593 -27.25 6.83 -30.41
N ASP A 594 -27.45 8.15 -30.46
CA ASP A 594 -28.67 8.75 -29.90
C ASP A 594 -29.93 8.28 -30.60
N SER A 595 -29.88 8.16 -31.93
CA SER A 595 -31.01 7.69 -32.73
C SER A 595 -31.39 6.23 -32.43
N PHE A 596 -30.42 5.39 -32.08
CA PHE A 596 -30.65 3.98 -31.75
C PHE A 596 -31.04 3.79 -30.29
N VAL A 597 -30.18 4.25 -29.36
CA VAL A 597 -30.35 4.08 -27.92
C VAL A 597 -31.64 4.74 -27.44
N TYR A 598 -31.90 5.96 -27.90
CA TYR A 598 -33.06 6.78 -27.50
C TYR A 598 -34.13 6.89 -28.59
N SER A 599 -34.28 5.84 -29.41
CA SER A 599 -35.31 5.75 -30.46
C SER A 599 -36.75 5.80 -29.94
N GLY A 600 -36.98 5.43 -28.68
CA GLY A 600 -38.32 5.18 -28.13
C GLY A 600 -38.95 3.86 -28.57
N ALA A 601 -38.26 3.08 -29.43
CA ALA A 601 -38.66 1.73 -29.77
C ALA A 601 -38.62 0.83 -28.52
N PRO A 602 -39.51 -0.19 -28.42
CA PRO A 602 -39.50 -1.14 -27.31
C PRO A 602 -38.10 -1.66 -27.02
N TRP A 603 -37.74 -1.68 -25.74
CA TRP A 603 -36.48 -2.24 -25.28
C TRP A 603 -36.81 -3.44 -24.39
N ASP A 604 -36.18 -4.57 -24.68
CA ASP A 604 -36.43 -5.83 -23.97
C ASP A 604 -35.84 -5.80 -22.56
N LEU A 605 -36.58 -5.13 -21.67
CA LEU A 605 -36.25 -4.98 -20.26
C LEU A 605 -36.23 -6.33 -19.55
N ALA A 606 -37.05 -7.30 -19.97
CA ALA A 606 -37.08 -8.63 -19.37
C ALA A 606 -35.74 -9.34 -19.57
N THR A 607 -35.22 -9.36 -20.80
CA THR A 607 -33.88 -9.90 -21.09
C THR A 607 -32.79 -9.14 -20.34
N ALA A 608 -32.89 -7.81 -20.21
CA ALA A 608 -31.92 -7.02 -19.44
C ALA A 608 -31.92 -7.36 -17.94
N ILE A 609 -33.09 -7.59 -17.34
CA ILE A 609 -33.24 -8.02 -15.94
C ILE A 609 -32.71 -9.45 -15.76
N ASP A 610 -33.04 -10.37 -16.66
CA ASP A 610 -32.56 -11.75 -16.58
C ASP A 610 -31.04 -11.84 -16.71
N LEU A 611 -30.43 -11.05 -17.58
CA LEU A 611 -28.97 -10.91 -17.64
C LEU A 611 -28.40 -10.39 -16.32
N ARG A 612 -29.06 -9.41 -15.69
CA ARG A 612 -28.62 -8.90 -14.39
C ARG A 612 -28.69 -10.00 -13.31
N ARG A 613 -29.75 -10.81 -13.30
CA ARG A 613 -29.91 -11.97 -12.40
C ARG A 613 -28.79 -12.99 -12.60
N GLN A 614 -28.46 -13.31 -13.85
CA GLN A 614 -27.36 -14.21 -14.18
C GLN A 614 -26.00 -13.64 -13.73
N GLN A 615 -25.76 -12.35 -13.93
CA GLN A 615 -24.52 -11.70 -13.49
C GLN A 615 -24.33 -11.79 -11.97
N VAL A 616 -25.39 -11.56 -11.18
CA VAL A 616 -25.29 -11.75 -9.72
C VAL A 616 -24.94 -13.21 -9.41
N LYS A 617 -25.70 -14.16 -9.97
CA LYS A 617 -25.52 -15.59 -9.70
C LYS A 617 -24.13 -16.12 -10.07
N GLN A 618 -23.52 -15.59 -11.13
CA GLN A 618 -22.24 -16.09 -11.66
C GLN A 618 -21.02 -15.36 -11.09
N LEU A 619 -21.15 -14.09 -10.70
CA LEU A 619 -20.02 -13.23 -10.32
C LEU A 619 -19.98 -12.90 -8.82
N VAL A 620 -20.90 -13.44 -8.04
CA VAL A 620 -20.98 -13.23 -6.59
C VAL A 620 -21.07 -14.59 -5.92
N GLU A 621 -20.05 -14.92 -5.12
CA GLU A 621 -20.07 -16.15 -4.33
C GLU A 621 -21.04 -16.03 -3.14
N PRO A 622 -21.72 -17.12 -2.74
CA PRO A 622 -22.59 -17.12 -1.58
C PRO A 622 -21.86 -16.69 -0.31
N GLY A 623 -22.48 -15.80 0.48
CA GLY A 623 -21.92 -15.29 1.74
C GLY A 623 -20.91 -14.15 1.59
N GLN A 624 -20.57 -13.76 0.35
CA GLN A 624 -19.70 -12.62 0.08
C GLN A 624 -20.48 -11.39 -0.42
N ILE A 625 -19.91 -10.21 -0.19
CA ILE A 625 -20.42 -8.95 -0.73
C ILE A 625 -19.42 -8.43 -1.76
N ASN A 626 -19.79 -8.46 -3.04
CA ASN A 626 -19.05 -7.82 -4.12
C ASN A 626 -19.64 -6.44 -4.39
N LEU A 627 -18.89 -5.37 -4.12
CA LEU A 627 -19.36 -3.98 -4.25
C LEU A 627 -19.81 -3.61 -5.67
N LYS A 628 -19.37 -4.37 -6.68
CA LYS A 628 -19.76 -4.16 -8.06
C LYS A 628 -21.02 -4.95 -8.42
N HIS A 629 -21.00 -6.25 -8.17
CA HIS A 629 -21.95 -7.20 -8.75
C HIS A 629 -23.07 -7.64 -7.81
N SER A 630 -22.92 -7.54 -6.49
CA SER A 630 -23.99 -7.90 -5.54
C SER A 630 -25.23 -7.02 -5.71
N HIS A 631 -26.38 -7.49 -5.22
CA HIS A 631 -27.60 -6.69 -5.14
C HIS A 631 -27.34 -5.41 -4.36
N GLY A 632 -27.68 -4.25 -4.94
CA GLY A 632 -27.43 -2.95 -4.33
C GLY A 632 -26.01 -2.40 -4.53
N GLY A 633 -25.12 -3.16 -5.17
CA GLY A 633 -23.79 -2.69 -5.58
C GLY A 633 -23.83 -1.66 -6.70
N ILE A 634 -22.66 -1.23 -7.18
CA ILE A 634 -22.57 -0.11 -8.14
C ILE A 634 -23.30 -0.40 -9.46
N VAL A 635 -23.27 -1.64 -9.95
CA VAL A 635 -23.92 -2.02 -11.22
C VAL A 635 -25.43 -1.90 -11.10
N THR A 636 -26.01 -2.18 -9.93
CA THR A 636 -27.45 -1.98 -9.69
C THR A 636 -27.83 -0.51 -9.86
N LEU A 637 -27.03 0.42 -9.32
CA LEU A 637 -27.25 1.86 -9.49
C LEU A 637 -27.06 2.32 -10.94
N GLU A 638 -25.92 1.95 -11.55
CA GLU A 638 -25.58 2.35 -12.91
C GLU A 638 -26.62 1.84 -13.90
N TYR A 639 -27.07 0.59 -13.75
CA TYR A 639 -28.10 0.02 -14.60
C TYR A 639 -29.45 0.70 -14.38
N ALA A 640 -29.87 0.96 -13.13
CA ALA A 640 -31.12 1.66 -12.90
C ALA A 640 -31.18 3.02 -13.61
N ILE A 641 -30.11 3.80 -13.52
CA ILE A 641 -30.00 5.11 -14.19
C ILE A 641 -30.01 4.91 -15.71
N GLN A 642 -29.21 3.99 -16.23
CA GLN A 642 -29.12 3.71 -17.66
C GLN A 642 -30.45 3.21 -18.25
N TYR A 643 -31.20 2.38 -17.52
CA TYR A 643 -32.50 1.88 -17.93
C TYR A 643 -33.48 3.04 -18.09
N LEU A 644 -33.49 3.97 -17.12
CA LEU A 644 -34.29 5.20 -17.21
C LEU A 644 -33.84 6.09 -18.38
N GLN A 645 -32.53 6.16 -18.66
CA GLN A 645 -32.03 6.88 -19.84
C GLN A 645 -32.57 6.25 -21.14
N VAL A 646 -32.54 4.91 -21.30
CA VAL A 646 -33.10 4.23 -22.49
C VAL A 646 -34.60 4.47 -22.60
N MET A 647 -35.33 4.34 -21.48
CA MET A 647 -36.79 4.44 -21.45
C MET A 647 -37.33 5.86 -21.68
N HIS A 648 -36.60 6.89 -21.26
CA HIS A 648 -37.09 8.28 -21.26
C HIS A 648 -36.27 9.25 -22.13
N GLY A 649 -35.06 8.87 -22.56
CA GLY A 649 -34.16 9.74 -23.31
C GLY A 649 -34.69 10.17 -24.68
N HIS A 650 -35.67 9.46 -25.24
CA HIS A 650 -36.36 9.89 -26.47
C HIS A 650 -37.16 11.18 -26.25
N ARG A 651 -37.76 11.35 -25.05
CA ARG A 651 -38.57 12.52 -24.65
C ARG A 651 -37.79 13.58 -23.88
N VAL A 652 -36.73 13.18 -23.17
CA VAL A 652 -35.94 14.06 -22.29
C VAL A 652 -34.49 14.10 -22.77
N PRO A 653 -34.12 15.04 -23.66
CA PRO A 653 -32.78 15.10 -24.25
C PRO A 653 -31.65 15.29 -23.24
N SER A 654 -31.90 15.91 -22.09
CA SER A 654 -30.90 16.06 -21.01
C SER A 654 -30.44 14.72 -20.43
N LEU A 655 -31.20 13.63 -20.61
CA LEU A 655 -30.80 12.27 -20.25
C LEU A 655 -29.79 11.66 -21.21
N ARG A 656 -29.53 12.24 -22.38
CA ARG A 656 -28.58 11.72 -23.38
C ARG A 656 -27.13 12.07 -23.05
N THR A 657 -26.78 11.98 -21.77
CA THR A 657 -25.44 12.24 -21.25
C THR A 657 -24.76 10.92 -20.89
N PRO A 658 -23.48 10.73 -21.25
CA PRO A 658 -22.73 9.55 -20.84
C PRO A 658 -22.36 9.58 -19.35
N ASN A 659 -22.37 10.73 -18.68
CA ASN A 659 -22.03 10.79 -17.25
C ASN A 659 -23.24 10.43 -16.37
N THR A 660 -23.07 9.47 -15.46
CA THR A 660 -24.07 8.90 -14.54
C THR A 660 -24.63 9.93 -13.59
N LEU A 661 -23.79 10.76 -12.98
CA LEU A 661 -24.24 11.78 -12.03
C LEU A 661 -25.00 12.91 -12.74
N ARG A 662 -24.60 13.28 -13.97
CA ARG A 662 -25.37 14.20 -14.81
C ARG A 662 -26.71 13.58 -15.24
N ALA A 663 -26.74 12.29 -15.59
CA ALA A 663 -27.98 11.60 -15.92
C ALA A 663 -28.93 11.56 -14.71
N LEU A 664 -28.41 11.30 -13.52
CA LEU A 664 -29.17 11.31 -12.28
C LEU A 664 -29.75 12.70 -11.97
N ALA A 665 -28.96 13.76 -12.13
CA ALA A 665 -29.44 15.13 -12.00
C ALA A 665 -30.57 15.44 -13.00
N ALA A 666 -30.41 15.04 -14.27
CA ALA A 666 -31.43 15.21 -15.29
C ALA A 666 -32.73 14.40 -15.00
N LEU A 667 -32.63 13.22 -14.39
CA LEU A 667 -33.79 12.43 -13.94
C LEU A 667 -34.57 13.17 -12.83
N ILE A 668 -33.86 13.82 -11.91
CA ILE A 668 -34.47 14.64 -10.83
C ILE A 668 -35.15 15.87 -11.42
N GLU A 669 -34.46 16.61 -12.30
CA GLU A 669 -34.99 17.82 -12.93
C GLU A 669 -36.23 17.53 -13.79
N ALA A 670 -36.25 16.40 -14.49
CA ALA A 670 -37.39 15.95 -15.27
C ALA A 670 -38.52 15.34 -14.40
N SER A 671 -38.37 15.31 -13.07
CA SER A 671 -39.32 14.69 -12.12
C SER A 671 -39.63 13.21 -12.42
N LEU A 672 -38.70 12.51 -13.08
CA LEU A 672 -38.81 11.06 -13.32
C LEU A 672 -38.46 10.25 -12.07
N ILE A 673 -37.69 10.86 -11.16
CA ILE A 673 -37.47 10.36 -9.81
C ILE A 673 -37.69 11.50 -8.80
N PRO A 674 -38.23 11.22 -7.60
CA PRO A 674 -38.32 12.22 -6.54
C PRO A 674 -36.93 12.75 -6.16
N ARG A 675 -36.81 14.06 -5.91
CA ARG A 675 -35.54 14.71 -5.53
C ARG A 675 -34.85 14.01 -4.35
N ALA A 676 -35.58 13.69 -3.29
CA ALA A 676 -35.03 13.01 -2.12
C ALA A 676 -34.42 11.62 -2.47
N THR A 677 -35.11 10.86 -3.33
CA THR A 677 -34.60 9.58 -3.84
C THR A 677 -33.33 9.79 -4.66
N GLY A 678 -33.34 10.74 -5.60
CA GLY A 678 -32.18 11.03 -6.45
C GLY A 678 -30.94 11.48 -5.66
N GLU A 679 -31.11 12.34 -4.64
CA GLU A 679 -30.00 12.74 -3.77
C GLU A 679 -29.44 11.57 -2.95
N ASN A 680 -30.29 10.65 -2.48
CA ASN A 680 -29.83 9.44 -1.81
C ASN A 680 -29.05 8.52 -2.75
N LEU A 681 -29.53 8.31 -3.99
CA LEU A 681 -28.80 7.53 -5.00
C LEU A 681 -27.46 8.17 -5.36
N ARG A 682 -27.39 9.50 -5.41
CA ARG A 682 -26.14 10.24 -5.62
C ARG A 682 -25.14 9.96 -4.50
N LYS A 683 -25.60 10.03 -3.24
CA LYS A 683 -24.76 9.70 -2.06
C LYS A 683 -24.29 8.24 -2.12
N SER A 684 -25.19 7.29 -2.40
CA SER A 684 -24.85 5.88 -2.55
C SER A 684 -23.84 5.62 -3.66
N TYR A 685 -23.97 6.28 -4.82
CA TYR A 685 -23.03 6.14 -5.92
C TYR A 685 -21.62 6.59 -5.53
N LEU A 686 -21.50 7.77 -4.92
CA LEU A 686 -20.22 8.32 -4.47
C LEU A 686 -19.60 7.44 -3.37
N PHE A 687 -20.42 6.97 -2.42
CA PHE A 687 -20.00 6.10 -1.33
C PHE A 687 -19.46 4.74 -1.82
N ILE A 688 -20.21 4.02 -2.67
CA ILE A 688 -19.76 2.72 -3.19
C ILE A 688 -18.52 2.89 -4.07
N ARG A 689 -18.44 3.97 -4.84
CA ARG A 689 -17.23 4.26 -5.64
C ARG A 689 -16.01 4.53 -4.75
N MET A 690 -16.15 5.29 -3.68
CA MET A 690 -15.09 5.49 -2.68
C MET A 690 -14.60 4.16 -2.10
N LEU A 691 -15.51 3.21 -1.80
CA LEU A 691 -15.12 1.89 -1.32
C LEU A 691 -14.40 1.06 -2.38
N ILE A 692 -14.89 1.05 -3.61
CA ILE A 692 -14.23 0.39 -4.75
C ILE A 692 -12.83 0.94 -4.93
N ASP A 693 -12.67 2.26 -4.88
CA ASP A 693 -11.37 2.91 -4.99
C ASP A 693 -10.46 2.55 -3.80
N GLY A 694 -11.00 2.52 -2.56
CA GLY A 694 -10.28 2.07 -1.37
C GLY A 694 -9.78 0.62 -1.41
N LEU A 695 -10.52 -0.29 -2.04
CA LEU A 695 -10.07 -1.68 -2.29
C LEU A 695 -9.01 -1.72 -3.40
N ARG A 696 -9.24 -1.02 -4.50
CA ARG A 696 -8.33 -1.00 -5.66
C ARG A 696 -6.99 -0.37 -5.35
N MET A 697 -6.95 0.66 -4.50
CA MET A 697 -5.72 1.26 -4.00
C MET A 697 -4.80 0.21 -3.37
N VAL A 698 -5.33 -0.71 -2.56
CA VAL A 698 -4.53 -1.78 -1.93
C VAL A 698 -4.14 -2.85 -2.93
N ARG A 699 -5.13 -3.37 -3.65
CA ARG A 699 -4.99 -4.59 -4.46
C ARG A 699 -4.25 -4.37 -5.78
N GLY A 700 -4.16 -3.12 -6.25
CA GLY A 700 -3.45 -2.76 -7.47
C GLY A 700 -4.07 -3.30 -8.77
N ASN A 701 -5.29 -3.82 -8.75
CA ASN A 701 -5.93 -4.39 -9.94
C ASN A 701 -7.47 -4.26 -9.92
N THR A 702 -8.11 -4.65 -11.02
CA THR A 702 -9.56 -4.55 -11.24
C THR A 702 -10.40 -5.71 -10.68
N LYS A 703 -9.78 -6.82 -10.30
CA LYS A 703 -10.44 -8.14 -10.29
C LYS A 703 -11.23 -8.42 -9.02
N ASP A 704 -10.69 -8.08 -7.86
CA ASP A 704 -11.33 -8.39 -6.59
C ASP A 704 -11.95 -7.14 -5.96
N LEU A 705 -13.29 -7.10 -5.94
CA LEU A 705 -14.11 -6.08 -5.27
C LEU A 705 -15.00 -6.70 -4.18
N VAL A 706 -14.62 -7.89 -3.70
CA VAL A 706 -15.22 -8.53 -2.54
C VAL A 706 -14.75 -7.80 -1.28
N LEU A 707 -15.71 -7.45 -0.43
CA LEU A 707 -15.42 -6.88 0.89
C LEU A 707 -14.70 -7.91 1.76
N PRO A 708 -13.66 -7.50 2.49
CA PRO A 708 -13.06 -8.34 3.50
C PRO A 708 -14.09 -8.71 4.59
N PRO A 709 -13.90 -9.82 5.32
CA PRO A 709 -14.76 -10.18 6.44
C PRO A 709 -14.86 -9.02 7.46
N PRO A 710 -16.04 -8.67 7.97
CA PRO A 710 -16.20 -7.50 8.84
C PRO A 710 -15.35 -7.50 10.13
N GLU A 711 -15.04 -8.69 10.64
CA GLU A 711 -14.22 -8.88 11.85
C GLU A 711 -12.70 -8.95 11.56
N SER A 712 -12.29 -8.74 10.30
CA SER A 712 -10.88 -8.80 9.91
C SER A 712 -10.19 -7.44 9.97
N ASP A 713 -8.87 -7.46 10.19
CA ASP A 713 -8.03 -6.26 10.14
C ASP A 713 -8.10 -5.57 8.77
N GLU A 714 -8.20 -6.34 7.68
CA GLU A 714 -8.32 -5.78 6.31
C GLU A 714 -9.56 -4.89 6.19
N PHE A 715 -10.66 -5.24 6.86
CA PHE A 715 -11.88 -4.43 6.89
C PHE A 715 -11.70 -3.17 7.74
N ILE A 716 -11.01 -3.27 8.88
CA ILE A 716 -10.64 -2.11 9.71
C ILE A 716 -9.77 -1.13 8.92
N PHE A 717 -8.76 -1.62 8.19
CA PHE A 717 -7.88 -0.78 7.38
C PHE A 717 -8.63 -0.17 6.18
N LEU A 718 -9.60 -0.89 5.60
CA LEU A 718 -10.51 -0.31 4.60
C LEU A 718 -11.30 0.86 5.19
N ALA A 719 -11.90 0.70 6.37
CA ALA A 719 -12.65 1.77 7.05
C ALA A 719 -11.79 3.01 7.27
N ARG A 720 -10.58 2.84 7.79
CA ARG A 720 -9.62 3.94 7.99
C ARG A 720 -9.22 4.62 6.69
N ARG A 721 -9.02 3.86 5.61
CA ARG A 721 -8.64 4.37 4.28
C ARG A 721 -9.73 5.25 3.67
N VAL A 722 -10.99 4.86 3.87
CA VAL A 722 -12.14 5.59 3.31
C VAL A 722 -12.74 6.62 4.27
N GLY A 723 -12.00 6.98 5.33
CA GLY A 723 -12.29 8.14 6.16
C GLY A 723 -13.07 7.86 7.45
N TYR A 724 -13.35 6.60 7.81
CA TYR A 724 -13.93 6.22 9.10
C TYR A 724 -12.85 6.19 10.18
N GLN A 725 -12.25 7.36 10.41
CA GLN A 725 -11.17 7.56 11.37
C GLN A 725 -11.76 7.93 12.73
N THR A 726 -11.93 6.91 13.56
CA THR A 726 -12.33 7.04 14.98
C THR A 726 -11.16 6.64 15.88
N GLU A 727 -11.20 7.08 17.14
CA GLU A 727 -10.20 6.64 18.14
C GLU A 727 -10.23 5.12 18.32
N ASP A 728 -11.44 4.54 18.38
CA ASP A 728 -11.68 3.09 18.37
C ASP A 728 -11.85 2.62 16.91
N TRP A 729 -10.87 1.89 16.37
CA TRP A 729 -10.88 1.48 14.96
C TRP A 729 -11.99 0.47 14.65
N GLN A 730 -12.33 -0.39 15.61
CA GLN A 730 -13.42 -1.35 15.48
C GLN A 730 -14.78 -0.64 15.44
N ALA A 731 -14.96 0.44 16.20
CA ALA A 731 -16.16 1.28 16.10
C ALA A 731 -16.28 1.93 14.71
N GLY A 732 -15.16 2.40 14.14
CA GLY A 732 -15.11 2.95 12.79
C GLY A 732 -15.47 1.91 11.72
N ALA A 733 -14.96 0.69 11.85
CA ALA A 733 -15.30 -0.44 10.99
C ALA A 733 -16.80 -0.81 11.08
N LYS A 734 -17.37 -0.88 12.28
CA LYS A 734 -18.80 -1.15 12.48
C LYS A 734 -19.68 -0.06 11.85
N HIS A 735 -19.28 1.20 11.97
CA HIS A 735 -19.99 2.30 11.33
C HIS A 735 -19.94 2.18 9.79
N LEU A 736 -18.78 1.85 9.22
CA LEU A 736 -18.67 1.60 7.79
C LEU A 736 -19.60 0.47 7.34
N LEU A 737 -19.64 -0.65 8.09
CA LEU A 737 -20.51 -1.78 7.75
C LEU A 737 -21.99 -1.37 7.71
N SER A 738 -22.44 -0.60 8.71
CA SER A 738 -23.81 -0.07 8.76
C SER A 738 -24.13 0.79 7.52
N ASP A 739 -23.22 1.67 7.12
CA ASP A 739 -23.42 2.52 5.93
C ASP A 739 -23.43 1.70 4.63
N ILE A 740 -22.60 0.65 4.53
CA ILE A 740 -22.62 -0.30 3.41
C ILE A 740 -23.99 -0.96 3.30
N GLU A 741 -24.50 -1.54 4.39
CA GLU A 741 -25.79 -2.22 4.43
C GLU A 741 -26.94 -1.28 4.08
N GLN A 742 -26.91 -0.05 4.62
CA GLN A 742 -27.90 0.99 4.33
C GLN A 742 -27.89 1.37 2.84
N HIS A 743 -26.74 1.74 2.29
CA HIS A 743 -26.63 2.17 0.89
C HIS A 743 -27.00 1.04 -0.06
N MET A 744 -26.51 -0.18 0.16
CA MET A 744 -26.84 -1.32 -0.71
C MET A 744 -28.32 -1.70 -0.62
N THR A 745 -28.93 -1.65 0.57
CA THR A 745 -30.38 -1.90 0.74
C THR A 745 -31.20 -0.87 0.00
N GLN A 746 -30.90 0.42 0.15
CA GLN A 746 -31.60 1.50 -0.55
C GLN A 746 -31.51 1.35 -2.08
N ASN A 747 -30.33 1.01 -2.59
CA ASN A 747 -30.12 0.81 -4.02
C ASN A 747 -30.91 -0.38 -4.56
N ARG A 748 -30.94 -1.49 -3.80
CA ARG A 748 -31.73 -2.69 -4.13
C ARG A 748 -33.21 -2.36 -4.16
N GLU A 749 -33.74 -1.73 -3.10
CA GLU A 749 -35.15 -1.36 -3.00
C GLU A 749 -35.58 -0.41 -4.13
N PHE A 750 -34.75 0.57 -4.46
CA PHE A 750 -35.00 1.46 -5.60
C PHE A 750 -35.08 0.68 -6.91
N PHE A 751 -34.11 -0.20 -7.18
CA PHE A 751 -34.11 -1.01 -8.39
C PHE A 751 -35.35 -1.90 -8.48
N GLU A 752 -35.67 -2.62 -7.40
CA GLU A 752 -36.81 -3.55 -7.36
C GLU A 752 -38.15 -2.83 -7.52
N LYS A 753 -38.29 -1.65 -6.92
CA LYS A 753 -39.50 -0.84 -7.06
C LYS A 753 -39.72 -0.38 -8.50
N MET A 754 -38.64 -0.06 -9.23
CA MET A 754 -38.72 0.47 -10.58
C MET A 754 -38.84 -0.62 -11.66
N PHE A 755 -38.15 -1.75 -11.49
CA PHE A 755 -37.98 -2.74 -12.55
C PHE A 755 -38.38 -4.17 -12.14
N GLY A 756 -38.65 -4.42 -10.87
CA GLY A 756 -38.90 -5.76 -10.34
C GLY A 756 -37.64 -6.46 -9.81
N LYS A 757 -37.84 -7.66 -9.26
CA LYS A 757 -36.79 -8.41 -8.55
C LYS A 757 -35.76 -9.05 -9.47
N VAL A 758 -34.50 -8.89 -9.10
CA VAL A 758 -33.34 -9.54 -9.73
C VAL A 758 -33.05 -10.86 -9.04
#